data_AF-A0A0K1NN18-F1
#
_entry.id   AF-A0A0K1NN18-F1
#
_cell.length_a   1.000
_cell.length_b   1.000
_cell.length_c   1.000
_cell.angle_alpha   90.00
_cell.angle_beta   90.00
_cell.angle_gamma   90.00
#
_symmetry.space_group_name_H-M   'P 1'
#
loop_
_entity.id
_entity.type
_entity.pdbx_description
1 polymer ?
#
loop_
_entity_poly.entity_id
_entity_poly.type
_entity_poly.pdbx_seq_one_letter_code
_entity_poly.pdbx_strand_id
1 'polypeptide(L)'
;MKKKSTLAAMLMAALLSGSPLAANAQTYDFSKVDWTKMVEVFADALGKGEQYPTDQEIMKLGISRADLEFMRSHVKQRQRVDNTNRLLSNTYAGRKLWMNTPMGSGSGGDAGYPTGSFHSDVFSLWNYTAMWGSWNHSIGQVPGSWTDAAHKNGCDMLGGTVFFDASHGDLGAYRVWKKYTNTHDATGYNGYKYVKPLVNMLRYFGVDGININWEAGSPSESMGFHKACYAYAKETGFDNFHIGLYTTSTTLSSGNVAAHYADNDEQACDAMLNYGGERSIDQSQRVAKEHNPKLGASGVWQGFWIVNMNKGWEDLDEGKEVNLCLWGEHKDSRFWSYNSGAGTMEQQANYQSFLERAFSGGNRNPLNRPEIKEDGNEMEWSGSTPPLSTFAGFSTWIPERSTVQGKFPFATNFSLGNGDRYNYRGKMASGAWYNMSAQDVVPTYRWLVVNAGQDTYSNALTVNFSHKDSYNGGSCLQLQGDASQATDVILYKTDITPNDAANYALVSIKGAGERAEGIVESNLYLILKVNGAWKEYKVPDNTGKSWQEHRIALNLNATDKITNIGFRVKGGANKYNMYVGSLELNDGNKVTPTAIKDLNVKKTSETPSTMDVKLDWSVNANANKYGLVYNDDANIDHFEILFKDGANGKVSEVGRTSQWATLIPALNVKTATEPYIGVVAVAKDLKSHSEILWQRLEKDATVEEDPFGTYGQSSLDVNAQGYQTALKLRGVQHFKTTGAEGNINFQQTYDEFKAANKDGKAKYLNYRHVDNLTLKVKQGQTIEFRLKGFNGEELGLGKDDCRYCFVGGWMDFDGSGTFNYGKGMEEQPFWLPLYDNTTQDDAVYKFDETTKDGTEAYGERVFRHGSLRKGNLTFVKGEGLKGKIKIPADAHVGKSRLRIVYSDAWFPGQFTPTANNNKGYTLDIDVEISGDESIQRGEKDLHDKGDLEDWNVVTEITEVATDNSGSVQVVNGNLVFKGVKSATIYTVDGMLVKTLTKPTVVRGNELGRGVFLVKTGANKTTKVIL
;
A
#
# COMPACT_ATOMS: atom_id res chain seq x y z
N MET A 1 31.40 -26.44 -6.31
CA MET A 1 30.12 -26.93 -5.74
C MET A 1 28.99 -26.25 -6.49
N LYS A 2 28.52 -26.90 -7.56
CA LYS A 2 27.36 -26.51 -8.38
C LYS A 2 26.28 -27.56 -8.14
N LYS A 3 25.00 -27.17 -8.26
CA LYS A 3 23.76 -27.97 -8.11
C LYS A 3 23.08 -27.90 -6.73
N LYS A 4 22.41 -26.78 -6.44
CA LYS A 4 21.17 -26.74 -5.61
C LYS A 4 20.17 -25.64 -6.01
N SER A 5 20.43 -24.84 -7.05
CA SER A 5 19.48 -23.82 -7.58
C SER A 5 18.46 -24.38 -8.59
N THR A 6 18.59 -25.65 -8.98
CA THR A 6 17.96 -26.22 -10.17
C THR A 6 16.46 -26.56 -10.04
N LEU A 7 15.87 -26.52 -8.84
CA LEU A 7 14.45 -26.87 -8.67
C LEU A 7 13.50 -25.66 -8.76
N ALA A 8 14.00 -24.44 -8.54
CA ALA A 8 13.19 -23.22 -8.48
C ALA A 8 12.81 -22.67 -9.86
N ALA A 9 13.55 -23.02 -10.91
CA ALA A 9 13.39 -22.42 -12.23
C ALA A 9 12.53 -23.25 -13.19
N MET A 10 12.41 -24.58 -13.00
CA MET A 10 11.60 -25.46 -13.86
C MET A 10 10.09 -25.15 -13.87
N LEU A 11 9.57 -24.41 -12.89
CA LEU A 11 8.14 -24.01 -12.86
C LEU A 11 7.89 -22.60 -13.42
N MET A 12 8.91 -21.73 -13.55
CA MET A 12 8.71 -20.29 -13.82
C MET A 12 8.33 -19.99 -15.28
N ALA A 13 8.87 -20.73 -16.25
CA ALA A 13 8.49 -20.57 -17.66
C ALA A 13 7.02 -20.94 -17.93
N ALA A 14 6.46 -21.88 -17.16
CA ALA A 14 5.05 -22.24 -17.24
C ALA A 14 4.13 -21.29 -16.45
N LEU A 15 4.66 -20.50 -15.50
CA LEU A 15 3.88 -19.57 -14.66
C LEU A 15 3.74 -18.18 -15.28
N LEU A 16 4.70 -17.75 -16.10
CA LEU A 16 4.55 -16.55 -16.94
C LEU A 16 3.66 -16.79 -18.17
N SER A 17 3.24 -18.05 -18.41
CA SER A 17 2.37 -18.44 -19.53
C SER A 17 1.24 -19.41 -19.14
N GLY A 18 0.89 -19.53 -17.85
CA GLY A 18 0.03 -20.62 -17.35
C GLY A 18 -1.24 -20.15 -16.67
N SER A 19 -2.38 -20.62 -17.18
CA SER A 19 -3.71 -20.43 -16.59
C SER A 19 -3.76 -20.92 -15.13
N PRO A 20 -4.31 -20.13 -14.18
CA PRO A 20 -4.69 -20.64 -12.87
C PRO A 20 -5.93 -21.53 -13.00
N LEU A 21 -5.78 -22.80 -12.63
CA LEU A 21 -6.88 -23.70 -12.31
C LEU A 21 -7.20 -23.56 -10.82
N ALA A 22 -8.34 -22.96 -10.47
CA ALA A 22 -9.26 -23.38 -9.40
C ALA A 22 -10.27 -22.28 -9.06
N ALA A 23 -11.51 -22.70 -8.80
CA ALA A 23 -12.66 -21.88 -8.42
C ALA A 23 -12.56 -21.37 -6.96
N ASN A 24 -11.55 -20.56 -6.67
CA ASN A 24 -11.74 -19.47 -5.72
C ASN A 24 -12.54 -18.40 -6.46
N ALA A 25 -13.31 -17.56 -5.77
CA ALA A 25 -13.76 -16.32 -6.38
C ALA A 25 -12.50 -15.46 -6.60
N GLN A 26 -11.73 -15.75 -7.64
CA GLN A 26 -10.61 -14.93 -8.05
C GLN A 26 -11.21 -13.54 -8.29
N THR A 27 -10.75 -12.57 -7.50
CA THR A 27 -11.21 -11.19 -7.65
C THR A 27 -10.89 -10.68 -9.05
N TYR A 28 -9.84 -11.23 -9.69
CA TYR A 28 -9.37 -10.92 -11.03
C TYR A 28 -9.07 -12.21 -11.83
N ASP A 29 -9.45 -12.27 -13.11
CA ASP A 29 -9.07 -13.38 -14.02
C ASP A 29 -8.02 -12.92 -15.04
N PHE A 30 -6.75 -12.97 -14.64
CA PHE A 30 -5.63 -12.62 -15.53
C PHE A 30 -5.16 -13.78 -16.43
N SER A 31 -5.82 -14.94 -16.37
CA SER A 31 -5.52 -16.08 -17.25
C SER A 31 -5.78 -15.77 -18.74
N LYS A 32 -6.58 -14.73 -18.99
CA LYS A 32 -6.97 -14.26 -20.32
C LYS A 32 -6.10 -13.13 -20.84
N VAL A 33 -5.23 -12.56 -20.00
CA VAL A 33 -4.38 -11.44 -20.39
C VAL A 33 -3.08 -11.97 -21.01
N ASP A 34 -3.02 -11.91 -22.34
CA ASP A 34 -1.89 -12.33 -23.16
C ASP A 34 -1.50 -11.19 -24.10
N TRP A 35 -0.32 -10.62 -23.90
CA TRP A 35 0.15 -9.46 -24.66
C TRP A 35 0.24 -9.74 -26.16
N THR A 36 0.49 -10.99 -26.56
CA THR A 36 0.59 -11.35 -27.98
C THR A 36 -0.78 -11.32 -28.66
N LYS A 37 -1.85 -11.64 -27.93
CA LYS A 37 -3.21 -11.51 -28.45
C LYS A 37 -3.67 -10.06 -28.43
N MET A 38 -3.36 -9.33 -27.36
CA MET A 38 -3.71 -7.91 -27.26
C MET A 38 -3.04 -7.10 -28.37
N VAL A 39 -1.75 -7.30 -28.64
CA VAL A 39 -1.05 -6.54 -29.70
C VAL A 39 -1.61 -6.85 -31.10
N GLU A 40 -2.14 -8.06 -31.34
CA GLU A 40 -2.85 -8.37 -32.59
C GLU A 40 -4.19 -7.65 -32.68
N VAL A 41 -4.94 -7.52 -31.57
CA VAL A 41 -6.19 -6.72 -31.55
C VAL A 41 -5.90 -5.25 -31.88
N PHE A 42 -4.78 -4.70 -31.41
CA PHE A 42 -4.32 -3.35 -31.81
C PHE A 42 -3.89 -3.28 -33.28
N ALA A 43 -3.23 -4.33 -33.80
CA ALA A 43 -2.89 -4.40 -35.22
C ALA A 43 -4.14 -4.47 -36.11
N ASP A 44 -5.16 -5.22 -35.70
CA ASP A 44 -6.44 -5.31 -36.39
C ASP A 44 -7.18 -3.96 -36.41
N ALA A 45 -7.17 -3.22 -35.30
CA ALA A 45 -7.73 -1.86 -35.24
C ALA A 45 -7.01 -0.92 -36.22
N LEU A 46 -5.68 -0.96 -36.24
CA LEU A 46 -4.88 -0.17 -37.19
C LEU A 46 -5.16 -0.54 -38.66
N GLY A 47 -5.40 -1.83 -38.93
CA GLY A 47 -5.83 -2.31 -40.25
C GLY A 47 -7.19 -1.73 -40.71
N LYS A 48 -8.04 -1.31 -39.76
CA LYS A 48 -9.32 -0.63 -40.02
C LYS A 48 -9.19 0.90 -40.06
N GLY A 49 -7.98 1.44 -39.85
CA GLY A 49 -7.72 2.88 -39.78
C GLY A 49 -7.91 3.50 -38.38
N GLU A 50 -8.05 2.67 -37.34
CA GLU A 50 -8.24 3.10 -35.96
C GLU A 50 -6.91 3.01 -35.18
N GLN A 51 -6.60 3.98 -34.32
CA GLN A 51 -5.33 3.97 -33.58
C GLN A 51 -5.30 2.97 -32.41
N TYR A 52 -6.48 2.57 -31.93
CA TYR A 52 -6.69 1.68 -30.80
C TYR A 52 -8.01 0.94 -31.00
N PRO A 53 -8.16 -0.28 -30.45
CA PRO A 53 -9.40 -1.03 -30.50
C PRO A 53 -10.44 -0.47 -29.52
N THR A 54 -11.71 -0.74 -29.78
CA THR A 54 -12.76 -0.50 -28.79
C THR A 54 -12.60 -1.44 -27.58
N ASP A 55 -13.07 -1.03 -26.39
CA ASP A 55 -13.08 -1.89 -25.19
C ASP A 55 -13.79 -3.23 -25.46
N GLN A 56 -14.86 -3.21 -26.26
CA GLN A 56 -15.58 -4.44 -26.66
C GLN A 56 -14.71 -5.40 -27.47
N GLU A 57 -13.79 -4.92 -28.28
CA GLU A 57 -12.87 -5.77 -29.04
C GLU A 57 -11.82 -6.42 -28.15
N ILE A 58 -11.31 -5.70 -27.14
CA ILE A 58 -10.42 -6.29 -26.13
C ILE A 58 -11.18 -7.33 -25.29
N MET A 59 -12.40 -7.02 -24.86
CA MET A 59 -13.22 -7.93 -24.04
C MET A 59 -13.55 -9.26 -24.74
N LYS A 60 -13.49 -9.35 -26.09
CA LYS A 60 -13.61 -10.62 -26.82
C LYS A 60 -12.49 -11.62 -26.49
N LEU A 61 -11.39 -11.17 -25.88
CA LEU A 61 -10.35 -12.04 -25.33
C LEU A 61 -10.76 -12.75 -24.03
N GLY A 62 -11.92 -12.38 -23.46
CA GLY A 62 -12.43 -12.90 -22.18
C GLY A 62 -12.04 -12.05 -20.97
N ILE A 63 -11.48 -10.86 -21.18
CA ILE A 63 -11.15 -9.89 -20.14
C ILE A 63 -12.43 -9.13 -19.77
N SER A 64 -12.78 -9.06 -18.48
CA SER A 64 -13.96 -8.31 -18.05
C SER A 64 -13.71 -6.80 -18.15
N ARG A 65 -14.78 -5.99 -18.27
CA ARG A 65 -14.65 -4.52 -18.25
C ARG A 65 -13.94 -4.04 -17.00
N ALA A 66 -14.33 -4.54 -15.82
CA ALA A 66 -13.68 -4.20 -14.58
C ALA A 66 -12.18 -4.53 -14.61
N ASP A 67 -11.80 -5.75 -15.01
CA ASP A 67 -10.37 -6.14 -15.08
C ASP A 67 -9.58 -5.25 -16.06
N LEU A 68 -10.20 -4.87 -17.18
CA LEU A 68 -9.62 -3.91 -18.11
C LEU A 68 -9.33 -2.57 -17.43
N GLU A 69 -10.30 -2.00 -16.70
CA GLU A 69 -10.12 -0.76 -15.94
C GLU A 69 -9.09 -0.88 -14.81
N PHE A 70 -8.99 -2.05 -14.16
CA PHE A 70 -7.96 -2.29 -13.15
C PHE A 70 -6.54 -2.28 -13.73
N MET A 71 -6.37 -2.63 -15.01
CA MET A 71 -5.10 -2.57 -15.73
C MET A 71 -4.78 -1.17 -16.29
N ARG A 72 -5.79 -0.30 -16.47
CA ARG A 72 -5.58 1.05 -17.01
C ARG A 72 -5.27 2.05 -15.90
N SER A 73 -4.32 2.94 -16.17
CA SER A 73 -4.09 4.15 -15.37
C SER A 73 -4.72 5.36 -16.06
N HIS A 74 -5.55 6.08 -15.31
CA HIS A 74 -6.17 7.34 -15.75
C HIS A 74 -5.44 8.55 -15.15
N VAL A 75 -4.29 8.35 -14.50
CA VAL A 75 -3.45 9.41 -13.94
C VAL A 75 -2.31 9.70 -14.89
N LYS A 76 -2.21 10.94 -15.35
CA LYS A 76 -1.08 11.41 -16.14
C LYS A 76 0.16 11.52 -15.24
N GLN A 77 1.32 11.09 -15.74
CA GLN A 77 2.60 11.34 -15.07
C GLN A 77 2.75 12.83 -14.77
N ARG A 78 2.90 13.17 -13.50
CA ARG A 78 2.97 14.56 -13.07
C ARG A 78 4.35 15.12 -13.37
N GLN A 79 4.36 16.33 -13.91
CA GLN A 79 5.57 17.09 -14.13
C GLN A 79 6.30 17.34 -12.81
N ARG A 80 7.62 17.39 -12.87
CA ARG A 80 8.48 17.60 -11.70
C ARG A 80 8.71 19.10 -11.47
N VAL A 81 8.79 19.50 -10.21
CA VAL A 81 9.26 20.83 -9.78
C VAL A 81 10.72 21.00 -10.21
N ASP A 82 11.10 22.22 -10.60
CA ASP A 82 12.50 22.54 -10.87
C ASP A 82 13.39 22.17 -9.67
N ASN A 83 14.49 21.49 -9.95
CA ASN A 83 15.35 20.92 -8.92
C ASN A 83 16.77 21.49 -8.94
N THR A 84 16.97 22.67 -9.50
CA THR A 84 18.28 23.35 -9.49
C THR A 84 18.74 23.66 -8.06
N ASN A 85 17.80 24.02 -7.18
CA ASN A 85 17.96 24.25 -5.74
C ASN A 85 17.72 22.99 -4.89
N ARG A 86 18.06 21.80 -5.40
CA ARG A 86 18.05 20.54 -4.63
C ARG A 86 18.80 20.66 -3.30
N LEU A 87 18.34 19.91 -2.30
CA LEU A 87 18.85 19.94 -0.92
C LEU A 87 20.36 19.64 -0.88
N LEU A 88 20.79 18.63 -1.62
CA LEU A 88 22.19 18.21 -1.69
C LEU A 88 22.79 18.68 -3.02
N SER A 89 23.35 19.88 -3.00
CA SER A 89 23.84 20.58 -4.20
C SER A 89 25.01 19.90 -4.92
N ASN A 90 25.70 18.97 -4.27
CA ASN A 90 26.79 18.18 -4.85
C ASN A 90 26.31 16.99 -5.70
N THR A 91 25.04 16.55 -5.57
CA THR A 91 24.48 15.49 -6.40
C THR A 91 24.41 15.91 -7.87
N TYR A 92 24.55 14.96 -8.81
CA TYR A 92 24.31 15.23 -10.23
C TYR A 92 22.80 15.36 -10.49
N ALA A 93 22.36 16.53 -10.94
CA ALA A 93 20.94 16.86 -11.11
C ALA A 93 20.19 15.88 -12.01
N GLY A 94 20.87 15.32 -13.02
CA GLY A 94 20.29 14.38 -13.98
C GLY A 94 20.30 12.92 -13.54
N ARG A 95 20.92 12.56 -12.39
CA ARG A 95 21.04 11.16 -11.97
C ARG A 95 19.69 10.60 -11.55
N LYS A 96 19.39 9.39 -12.00
CA LYS A 96 18.12 8.69 -11.78
C LYS A 96 18.31 7.35 -11.08
N LEU A 97 17.23 6.88 -10.47
CA LEU A 97 17.11 5.57 -9.88
C LEU A 97 15.98 4.81 -10.56
N TRP A 98 16.25 3.59 -11.00
CA TRP A 98 15.27 2.65 -11.53
C TRP A 98 15.10 1.51 -10.52
N MET A 99 13.89 1.37 -10.00
CA MET A 99 13.50 0.22 -9.19
C MET A 99 12.98 -0.88 -10.10
N ASN A 100 13.81 -1.86 -10.47
CA ASN A 100 13.38 -3.00 -11.28
C ASN A 100 13.00 -4.16 -10.35
N THR A 101 11.90 -4.00 -9.62
CA THR A 101 11.49 -4.89 -8.54
C THR A 101 10.02 -5.28 -8.66
N PRO A 102 9.61 -6.43 -8.09
CA PRO A 102 8.22 -6.84 -8.03
C PRO A 102 7.32 -5.80 -7.36
N MET A 103 6.04 -5.80 -7.73
CA MET A 103 5.00 -4.98 -7.13
C MET A 103 4.12 -5.84 -6.22
N GLY A 104 3.64 -5.29 -5.12
CA GLY A 104 2.87 -6.04 -4.14
C GLY A 104 3.68 -7.20 -3.56
N SER A 105 3.06 -8.37 -3.41
CA SER A 105 3.73 -9.57 -2.94
C SER A 105 3.30 -10.78 -3.79
N GLY A 106 4.27 -11.65 -4.11
CA GLY A 106 4.04 -12.91 -4.82
C GLY A 106 4.15 -12.85 -6.34
N SER A 107 3.92 -14.01 -6.97
CA SER A 107 4.10 -14.24 -8.42
C SER A 107 2.80 -14.42 -9.22
N GLY A 108 1.63 -14.18 -8.60
CA GLY A 108 0.35 -14.21 -9.30
C GLY A 108 0.13 -12.97 -10.14
N GLY A 109 -0.67 -13.11 -11.21
CA GLY A 109 -1.05 -11.97 -12.05
C GLY A 109 -1.83 -10.88 -11.30
N ASP A 110 -2.40 -11.22 -10.13
CA ASP A 110 -3.12 -10.32 -9.23
C ASP A 110 -2.27 -9.67 -8.13
N ALA A 111 -0.96 -9.93 -8.10
CA ALA A 111 -0.05 -9.22 -7.21
C ALA A 111 -0.15 -7.70 -7.41
N GLY A 112 -0.21 -6.94 -6.31
CA GLY A 112 -0.29 -5.48 -6.36
C GLY A 112 -1.65 -4.89 -6.81
N TYR A 113 -2.64 -5.73 -7.16
CA TYR A 113 -4.02 -5.25 -7.40
C TYR A 113 -4.75 -4.97 -6.07
N PRO A 114 -5.85 -4.19 -6.09
CA PRO A 114 -6.62 -3.94 -4.88
C PRO A 114 -7.13 -5.22 -4.19
N THR A 115 -6.98 -5.32 -2.87
CA THR A 115 -7.39 -6.51 -2.08
C THR A 115 -7.86 -6.12 -0.67
N GLY A 116 -8.40 -7.09 0.07
CA GLY A 116 -8.63 -6.98 1.52
C GLY A 116 -7.40 -7.22 2.41
N SER A 117 -6.18 -7.28 1.84
CA SER A 117 -4.96 -7.61 2.59
C SER A 117 -4.19 -6.37 3.02
N PHE A 118 -4.21 -6.06 4.33
CA PHE A 118 -3.38 -5.00 4.91
C PHE A 118 -1.86 -5.25 4.74
N HIS A 119 -1.43 -6.50 4.85
CA HIS A 119 -0.04 -6.92 4.67
C HIS A 119 0.31 -6.98 3.18
N SER A 120 0.60 -5.82 2.61
CA SER A 120 0.93 -5.64 1.20
C SER A 120 2.02 -4.58 1.05
N ASP A 121 2.85 -4.68 0.01
CA ASP A 121 3.91 -3.72 -0.29
C ASP A 121 3.30 -2.35 -0.68
N VAL A 122 3.60 -1.34 0.14
CA VAL A 122 3.23 0.06 -0.04
C VAL A 122 4.47 0.95 -0.17
N PHE A 123 5.23 0.73 -1.24
CA PHE A 123 6.38 1.55 -1.59
C PHE A 123 6.01 3.05 -1.67
N SER A 124 6.90 3.90 -1.17
CA SER A 124 6.57 5.30 -0.86
C SER A 124 7.78 6.24 -0.88
N LEU A 125 8.88 5.85 -1.54
CA LEU A 125 10.08 6.68 -1.78
C LEU A 125 10.19 7.10 -3.26
N TRP A 126 9.04 7.39 -3.88
CA TRP A 126 8.93 7.84 -5.27
C TRP A 126 9.72 9.12 -5.55
N ASN A 127 9.93 9.96 -4.54
CA ASN A 127 10.75 11.16 -4.60
C ASN A 127 12.20 10.91 -5.03
N TYR A 128 12.71 9.67 -4.92
CA TYR A 128 14.03 9.29 -5.44
C TYR A 128 13.96 8.33 -6.64
N THR A 129 12.82 7.70 -6.91
CA THR A 129 12.64 6.75 -8.01
C THR A 129 12.15 7.47 -9.27
N ALA A 130 12.89 7.33 -10.37
CA ALA A 130 12.53 7.93 -11.64
C ALA A 130 11.75 6.98 -12.55
N MET A 131 12.01 5.68 -12.43
CA MET A 131 11.41 4.63 -13.25
C MET A 131 11.18 3.38 -12.40
N TRP A 132 10.09 2.66 -12.65
CA TRP A 132 9.78 1.38 -12.00
C TRP A 132 9.58 0.29 -13.04
N GLY A 133 10.20 -0.88 -12.82
CA GLY A 133 10.04 -2.07 -13.65
C GLY A 133 9.23 -3.14 -12.93
N SER A 134 8.04 -3.47 -13.44
CA SER A 134 7.14 -4.47 -12.86
C SER A 134 7.60 -5.90 -13.15
N TRP A 135 8.51 -6.40 -12.32
CA TRP A 135 9.22 -7.65 -12.59
C TRP A 135 8.34 -8.92 -12.53
N ASN A 136 7.26 -8.90 -11.75
CA ASN A 136 6.32 -10.01 -11.58
C ASN A 136 5.11 -9.97 -12.52
N HIS A 137 5.05 -9.05 -13.49
CA HIS A 137 3.94 -8.92 -14.44
C HIS A 137 4.41 -9.02 -15.89
N SER A 138 3.61 -9.68 -16.74
CA SER A 138 3.81 -9.64 -18.20
C SER A 138 3.28 -8.33 -18.79
N ILE A 139 3.61 -8.06 -20.06
CA ILE A 139 3.14 -6.86 -20.76
C ILE A 139 1.60 -6.75 -20.68
N GLY A 140 1.10 -5.62 -20.21
CA GLY A 140 -0.33 -5.33 -20.08
C GLY A 140 -1.02 -5.98 -18.87
N GLN A 141 -0.26 -6.55 -17.93
CA GLN A 141 -0.79 -7.09 -16.66
C GLN A 141 -0.47 -6.21 -15.45
N VAL A 142 0.24 -5.10 -15.62
CA VAL A 142 0.63 -4.22 -14.51
C VAL A 142 -0.62 -3.57 -13.89
N PRO A 143 -0.75 -3.53 -12.55
CA PRO A 143 -1.86 -2.86 -11.91
C PRO A 143 -1.86 -1.36 -12.24
N GLY A 144 -2.99 -0.86 -12.75
CA GLY A 144 -3.20 0.58 -12.96
C GLY A 144 -3.07 1.37 -11.65
N SER A 145 -3.39 0.76 -10.50
CA SER A 145 -3.26 1.36 -9.17
C SER A 145 -1.82 1.75 -8.80
N TRP A 146 -0.84 0.93 -9.18
CA TRP A 146 0.57 1.23 -8.96
C TRP A 146 1.08 2.28 -9.93
N THR A 147 0.61 2.23 -11.18
CA THR A 147 0.91 3.25 -12.18
C THR A 147 0.38 4.61 -11.74
N ASP A 148 -0.84 4.67 -11.18
CA ASP A 148 -1.42 5.87 -10.58
C ASP A 148 -0.52 6.45 -9.46
N ALA A 149 -0.06 5.60 -8.53
CA ALA A 149 0.82 6.00 -7.43
C ALA A 149 2.17 6.55 -7.95
N ALA A 150 2.78 5.85 -8.92
CA ALA A 150 4.03 6.26 -9.54
C ALA A 150 3.87 7.60 -10.29
N HIS A 151 2.82 7.74 -11.10
CA HIS A 151 2.53 8.92 -11.90
C HIS A 151 2.20 10.15 -11.07
N LYS A 152 1.44 10.01 -9.97
CA LYS A 152 1.22 11.08 -8.97
C LYS A 152 2.55 11.65 -8.47
N ASN A 153 3.58 10.83 -8.35
CA ASN A 153 4.90 11.20 -7.87
C ASN A 153 5.94 11.38 -8.99
N GLY A 154 5.53 11.35 -10.26
CA GLY A 154 6.39 11.64 -11.42
C GLY A 154 7.42 10.55 -11.70
N CYS A 155 7.16 9.31 -11.28
CA CYS A 155 7.92 8.12 -11.65
C CYS A 155 7.28 7.47 -12.88
N ASP A 156 8.10 7.10 -13.87
CA ASP A 156 7.64 6.37 -15.05
C ASP A 156 7.45 4.88 -14.72
N MET A 157 6.50 4.21 -15.37
CA MET A 157 6.12 2.81 -15.12
C MET A 157 6.29 1.93 -16.36
N LEU A 158 7.12 0.90 -16.28
CA LEU A 158 7.24 -0.09 -17.34
C LEU A 158 6.09 -1.11 -17.24
N GLY A 159 5.26 -1.18 -18.27
CA GLY A 159 4.02 -1.94 -18.37
C GLY A 159 4.15 -3.46 -18.44
N GLY A 160 5.24 -4.03 -17.93
CA GLY A 160 5.49 -5.47 -17.81
C GLY A 160 6.86 -5.90 -18.33
N THR A 161 7.22 -7.14 -18.00
CA THR A 161 8.52 -7.73 -18.31
C THR A 161 8.42 -8.87 -19.33
N VAL A 162 9.36 -8.92 -20.27
CA VAL A 162 9.64 -10.10 -21.11
C VAL A 162 10.95 -10.72 -20.63
N PHE A 163 10.94 -12.00 -20.29
CA PHE A 163 12.10 -12.69 -19.72
C PHE A 163 12.59 -13.85 -20.60
N PHE A 164 13.88 -13.86 -20.93
CA PHE A 164 14.54 -14.93 -21.69
C PHE A 164 15.51 -15.72 -20.78
N ASP A 165 15.04 -16.84 -20.22
CA ASP A 165 15.82 -17.63 -19.25
C ASP A 165 16.93 -18.47 -19.93
N ALA A 166 18.19 -18.10 -19.67
CA ALA A 166 19.37 -18.82 -20.16
C ALA A 166 19.67 -20.10 -19.38
N SER A 167 19.21 -20.20 -18.15
CA SER A 167 19.63 -21.23 -17.21
C SER A 167 19.08 -22.62 -17.52
N HIS A 168 18.09 -22.71 -18.43
CA HIS A 168 17.45 -23.98 -18.84
C HIS A 168 17.35 -24.18 -20.36
N GLY A 169 17.84 -23.24 -21.17
CA GLY A 169 17.73 -23.31 -22.63
C GLY A 169 16.29 -23.16 -23.16
N ASP A 170 15.37 -22.60 -22.36
CA ASP A 170 14.02 -22.28 -22.81
C ASP A 170 14.04 -21.00 -23.66
N LEU A 171 13.92 -21.19 -24.97
CA LEU A 171 13.88 -20.12 -25.95
C LEU A 171 12.45 -19.77 -26.39
N GLY A 172 11.41 -20.24 -25.68
CA GLY A 172 10.01 -19.98 -26.02
C GLY A 172 9.69 -18.49 -26.09
N ALA A 173 9.86 -17.77 -24.97
CA ALA A 173 9.65 -16.33 -24.90
C ALA A 173 10.58 -15.55 -25.86
N TYR A 174 11.84 -16.00 -25.99
CA TYR A 174 12.80 -15.43 -26.94
C TYR A 174 12.30 -15.52 -28.39
N ARG A 175 11.84 -16.71 -28.82
CA ARG A 175 11.34 -16.94 -30.18
C ARG A 175 10.05 -16.16 -30.43
N VAL A 176 9.16 -16.07 -29.44
CA VAL A 176 7.94 -15.26 -29.53
C VAL A 176 8.32 -13.79 -29.72
N TRP A 177 9.16 -13.23 -28.85
CA TRP A 177 9.61 -11.85 -28.98
C TRP A 177 10.23 -11.58 -30.35
N LYS A 178 11.17 -12.44 -30.77
CA LYS A 178 11.82 -12.35 -32.08
C LYS A 178 10.84 -12.43 -33.25
N LYS A 179 9.81 -13.26 -33.17
CA LYS A 179 8.76 -13.31 -34.20
C LYS A 179 8.11 -11.92 -34.35
N TYR A 180 7.65 -11.32 -33.26
CA TYR A 180 6.99 -10.01 -33.30
C TYR A 180 7.95 -8.88 -33.71
N THR A 181 9.19 -8.88 -33.23
CA THR A 181 10.16 -7.83 -33.60
C THR A 181 10.70 -7.94 -35.02
N ASN A 182 10.56 -9.09 -35.70
CA ASN A 182 11.04 -9.30 -37.08
C ASN A 182 9.92 -9.51 -38.09
N THR A 183 8.65 -9.37 -37.70
CA THR A 183 7.54 -9.44 -38.64
C THR A 183 7.44 -8.10 -39.38
N HIS A 184 7.63 -8.17 -40.69
CA HIS A 184 7.56 -7.01 -41.58
C HIS A 184 6.22 -6.93 -42.32
N ASP A 185 5.75 -5.71 -42.54
CA ASP A 185 4.56 -5.40 -43.31
C ASP A 185 4.75 -4.07 -44.05
N ALA A 186 4.20 -3.94 -45.27
CA ALA A 186 4.36 -2.75 -46.10
C ALA A 186 3.75 -1.48 -45.47
N THR A 187 2.77 -1.63 -44.58
CA THR A 187 2.13 -0.53 -43.84
C THR A 187 2.72 -0.32 -42.44
N GLY A 188 3.66 -1.17 -42.04
CA GLY A 188 4.37 -1.11 -40.76
C GLY A 188 5.28 0.11 -40.65
N TYR A 189 5.48 0.60 -39.42
CA TYR A 189 6.39 1.73 -39.18
C TYR A 189 7.83 1.28 -39.37
N ASN A 190 8.57 1.96 -40.25
CA ASN A 190 9.89 1.53 -40.73
C ASN A 190 9.89 0.06 -41.21
N GLY A 191 8.77 -0.39 -41.79
CA GLY A 191 8.57 -1.75 -42.26
C GLY A 191 8.25 -2.78 -41.19
N TYR A 192 8.24 -2.43 -39.89
CA TYR A 192 7.91 -3.36 -38.80
C TYR A 192 6.41 -3.33 -38.48
N LYS A 193 5.75 -4.48 -38.54
CA LYS A 193 4.28 -4.59 -38.33
C LYS A 193 3.86 -4.11 -36.94
N TYR A 194 4.60 -4.50 -35.90
CA TYR A 194 4.15 -4.37 -34.50
C TYR A 194 4.66 -3.15 -33.74
N VAL A 195 5.34 -2.21 -34.40
CA VAL A 195 5.79 -0.96 -33.75
C VAL A 195 4.60 -0.12 -33.29
N LYS A 196 3.71 0.29 -34.21
CA LYS A 196 2.53 1.09 -33.85
C LYS A 196 1.59 0.36 -32.89
N PRO A 197 1.23 -0.92 -33.11
CA PRO A 197 0.38 -1.66 -32.18
C PRO A 197 0.92 -1.69 -30.75
N LEU A 198 2.21 -2.00 -30.56
CA LEU A 198 2.81 -2.08 -29.23
C LEU A 198 2.84 -0.72 -28.54
N VAL A 199 3.31 0.34 -29.23
CA VAL A 199 3.39 1.67 -28.62
C VAL A 199 1.99 2.21 -28.30
N ASN A 200 1.01 2.04 -29.20
CA ASN A 200 -0.36 2.48 -28.94
C ASN A 200 -1.02 1.69 -27.79
N MET A 201 -0.72 0.39 -27.66
CA MET A 201 -1.21 -0.44 -26.55
C MET A 201 -0.70 0.08 -25.19
N LEU A 202 0.58 0.45 -25.09
CA LEU A 202 1.12 1.02 -23.85
C LEU A 202 0.44 2.34 -23.48
N ARG A 203 0.17 3.21 -24.47
CA ARG A 203 -0.56 4.46 -24.27
C ARG A 203 -2.02 4.24 -23.86
N TYR A 204 -2.65 3.20 -24.38
CA TYR A 204 -4.01 2.81 -24.00
C TYR A 204 -4.08 2.36 -22.54
N PHE A 205 -3.08 1.62 -22.04
CA PHE A 205 -3.00 1.25 -20.62
C PHE A 205 -2.49 2.37 -19.71
N GLY A 206 -1.92 3.44 -20.28
CA GLY A 206 -1.38 4.56 -19.52
C GLY A 206 -0.05 4.23 -18.84
N VAL A 207 0.77 3.36 -19.44
CA VAL A 207 2.11 2.96 -18.95
C VAL A 207 3.19 3.43 -19.93
N ASP A 208 4.42 3.58 -19.46
CA ASP A 208 5.47 4.36 -20.14
C ASP A 208 6.48 3.51 -20.92
N GLY A 209 6.36 2.19 -20.91
CA GLY A 209 7.35 1.35 -21.56
C GLY A 209 7.21 -0.12 -21.26
N ILE A 210 8.27 -0.87 -21.55
CA ILE A 210 8.41 -2.29 -21.23
C ILE A 210 9.81 -2.59 -20.69
N ASN A 211 9.90 -3.69 -19.94
CA ASN A 211 11.18 -4.24 -19.48
C ASN A 211 11.49 -5.54 -20.22
N ILE A 212 12.74 -5.73 -20.63
CA ILE A 212 13.22 -6.92 -21.32
C ILE A 212 14.45 -7.44 -20.58
N ASN A 213 14.33 -8.63 -19.99
CA ASN A 213 15.44 -9.34 -19.38
C ASN A 213 16.03 -10.37 -20.36
N TRP A 214 17.19 -10.03 -20.93
CA TRP A 214 17.85 -10.77 -22.00
C TRP A 214 19.03 -11.61 -21.48
N GLU A 215 18.76 -12.74 -20.84
CA GLU A 215 19.82 -13.64 -20.37
C GLU A 215 20.27 -14.64 -21.46
N ALA A 216 19.40 -14.93 -22.44
CA ALA A 216 19.66 -15.87 -23.54
C ALA A 216 19.64 -15.21 -24.93
N GLY A 217 20.64 -15.50 -25.78
CA GLY A 217 20.75 -14.95 -27.14
C GLY A 217 21.36 -13.55 -27.18
N SER A 218 21.01 -12.74 -28.19
CA SER A 218 21.51 -11.37 -28.36
C SER A 218 20.42 -10.39 -28.81
N PRO A 219 20.37 -9.15 -28.28
CA PRO A 219 19.39 -8.14 -28.68
C PRO A 219 19.62 -7.55 -30.08
N SER A 220 20.78 -7.79 -30.71
CA SER A 220 21.20 -7.14 -31.96
C SER A 220 20.17 -7.26 -33.09
N GLU A 221 19.50 -8.40 -33.22
CA GLU A 221 18.50 -8.59 -34.28
C GLU A 221 17.15 -7.91 -33.97
N SER A 222 16.87 -7.53 -32.73
CA SER A 222 15.66 -6.74 -32.37
C SER A 222 15.95 -5.23 -32.31
N MET A 223 17.22 -4.82 -32.39
CA MET A 223 17.65 -3.43 -32.27
C MET A 223 16.91 -2.48 -33.24
N GLY A 224 16.74 -2.88 -34.50
CA GLY A 224 16.03 -2.06 -35.50
C GLY A 224 14.56 -1.82 -35.14
N PHE A 225 13.89 -2.84 -34.59
CA PHE A 225 12.53 -2.70 -34.08
C PHE A 225 12.46 -1.76 -32.87
N HIS A 226 13.39 -1.89 -31.91
CA HIS A 226 13.42 -1.01 -30.75
C HIS A 226 13.67 0.45 -31.14
N LYS A 227 14.62 0.71 -32.05
CA LYS A 227 14.84 2.05 -32.64
C LYS A 227 13.58 2.61 -33.31
N ALA A 228 12.86 1.77 -34.05
CA ALA A 228 11.60 2.14 -34.67
C ALA A 228 10.51 2.49 -33.64
N CYS A 229 10.45 1.79 -32.49
CA CYS A 229 9.56 2.16 -31.38
C CYS A 229 9.89 3.54 -30.81
N TYR A 230 11.16 3.83 -30.51
CA TYR A 230 11.57 5.17 -30.02
C TYR A 230 11.28 6.27 -31.05
N ALA A 231 11.51 6.00 -32.34
CA ALA A 231 11.21 6.95 -33.42
C ALA A 231 9.71 7.25 -33.50
N TYR A 232 8.85 6.23 -33.50
CA TYR A 232 7.39 6.41 -33.51
C TYR A 232 6.87 7.07 -32.22
N ALA A 233 7.38 6.67 -31.07
CA ALA A 233 7.07 7.31 -29.78
C ALA A 233 7.35 8.82 -29.84
N LYS A 234 8.55 9.21 -30.28
CA LYS A 234 8.94 10.62 -30.43
C LYS A 234 8.10 11.37 -31.47
N GLU A 235 7.89 10.78 -32.65
CA GLU A 235 7.07 11.38 -33.72
C GLU A 235 5.65 11.68 -33.25
N THR A 236 5.14 10.87 -32.32
CA THR A 236 3.78 10.96 -31.83
C THR A 236 3.64 11.61 -30.45
N GLY A 237 4.71 12.18 -29.90
CA GLY A 237 4.75 12.89 -28.62
C GLY A 237 4.59 11.98 -27.40
N PHE A 238 5.21 10.80 -27.41
CA PHE A 238 5.37 9.94 -26.23
C PHE A 238 6.76 10.16 -25.62
N ASP A 239 6.94 11.29 -24.94
CA ASP A 239 8.28 11.79 -24.60
C ASP A 239 8.98 10.99 -23.48
N ASN A 240 8.23 10.22 -22.69
CA ASN A 240 8.73 9.34 -21.64
C ASN A 240 8.63 7.84 -22.01
N PHE A 241 8.70 7.50 -23.30
CA PHE A 241 8.71 6.08 -23.72
C PHE A 241 10.03 5.38 -23.36
N HIS A 242 9.93 4.16 -22.81
CA HIS A 242 11.07 3.36 -22.36
C HIS A 242 11.05 1.92 -22.87
N ILE A 243 12.22 1.42 -23.25
CA ILE A 243 12.51 -0.02 -23.38
C ILE A 243 13.68 -0.31 -22.45
N GLY A 244 13.38 -0.72 -21.22
CA GLY A 244 14.41 -1.17 -20.27
C GLY A 244 14.99 -2.50 -20.73
N LEU A 245 16.31 -2.57 -20.93
CA LEU A 245 16.99 -3.77 -21.42
C LEU A 245 18.10 -4.20 -20.46
N TYR A 246 17.93 -5.38 -19.85
CA TYR A 246 19.00 -6.05 -19.13
C TYR A 246 19.69 -7.09 -20.01
N THR A 247 21.01 -7.16 -19.92
CA THR A 247 21.83 -8.27 -20.46
C THR A 247 22.88 -8.68 -19.43
N THR A 248 23.63 -9.75 -19.68
CA THR A 248 24.74 -10.17 -18.81
C THR A 248 25.97 -9.25 -18.84
N SER A 249 25.97 -8.19 -19.68
CA SER A 249 27.08 -7.24 -19.80
C SER A 249 27.14 -6.31 -18.60
N THR A 250 28.26 -6.31 -17.86
CA THR A 250 28.47 -5.45 -16.68
C THR A 250 28.88 -4.03 -17.03
N THR A 251 29.32 -3.78 -18.28
CA THR A 251 29.79 -2.48 -18.76
C THR A 251 29.34 -2.21 -20.19
N LEU A 252 29.32 -0.93 -20.55
CA LEU A 252 29.13 -0.48 -21.93
C LEU A 252 30.48 -0.46 -22.66
N SER A 253 30.49 -0.87 -23.92
CA SER A 253 31.66 -0.89 -24.80
C SER A 253 31.26 -0.54 -26.23
N SER A 254 32.22 -0.12 -27.07
CA SER A 254 31.95 0.14 -28.49
C SER A 254 31.37 -1.07 -29.24
N GLY A 255 31.57 -2.30 -28.73
CA GLY A 255 31.03 -3.51 -29.33
C GLY A 255 29.57 -3.82 -28.99
N ASN A 256 29.01 -3.25 -27.91
CA ASN A 256 27.64 -3.54 -27.47
C ASN A 256 26.72 -2.32 -27.42
N VAL A 257 27.28 -1.10 -27.41
CA VAL A 257 26.54 0.16 -27.17
C VAL A 257 25.36 0.38 -28.12
N ALA A 258 25.49 0.02 -29.40
CA ALA A 258 24.42 0.18 -30.39
C ALA A 258 23.18 -0.67 -30.07
N ALA A 259 23.39 -1.93 -29.65
CA ALA A 259 22.29 -2.86 -29.37
C ALA A 259 21.74 -2.71 -27.94
N HIS A 260 22.58 -2.25 -27.00
CA HIS A 260 22.21 -2.14 -25.59
C HIS A 260 21.63 -0.78 -25.21
N TYR A 261 22.06 0.29 -25.87
CA TYR A 261 21.70 1.67 -25.50
C TYR A 261 21.34 2.53 -26.72
N ALA A 262 22.32 3.15 -27.36
CA ALA A 262 22.13 4.12 -28.42
C ALA A 262 23.42 4.34 -29.22
N ASP A 263 23.31 4.63 -30.51
CA ASP A 263 24.45 4.92 -31.40
C ASP A 263 24.02 5.88 -32.52
N ASN A 264 24.84 6.88 -32.83
CA ASN A 264 24.58 7.88 -33.88
C ASN A 264 23.21 8.58 -33.75
N ASP A 265 22.91 9.12 -32.58
CA ASP A 265 21.64 9.80 -32.23
C ASP A 265 20.37 8.92 -32.22
N GLU A 266 20.49 7.60 -32.47
CA GLU A 266 19.38 6.66 -32.41
C GLU A 266 19.41 5.82 -31.12
N GLN A 267 18.39 5.99 -30.27
CA GLN A 267 18.23 5.15 -29.07
C GLN A 267 17.58 3.81 -29.45
N ALA A 268 18.18 2.72 -29.00
CA ALA A 268 17.60 1.38 -29.05
C ALA A 268 16.90 1.03 -27.73
N CYS A 269 17.52 1.28 -26.58
CA CYS A 269 16.99 0.91 -25.26
C CYS A 269 17.47 1.87 -24.15
N ASP A 270 16.91 1.71 -22.95
CA ASP A 270 17.51 2.08 -21.68
C ASP A 270 18.36 0.89 -21.18
N ALA A 271 19.68 1.05 -21.12
CA ALA A 271 20.62 -0.04 -20.81
C ALA A 271 20.72 -0.29 -19.31
N MET A 272 20.15 -1.41 -18.83
CA MET A 272 20.43 -1.95 -17.50
C MET A 272 21.67 -2.86 -17.57
N LEU A 273 22.81 -2.32 -17.15
CA LEU A 273 24.05 -3.09 -17.04
C LEU A 273 23.97 -4.10 -15.89
N ASN A 274 24.61 -5.24 -16.07
CA ASN A 274 24.71 -6.29 -15.06
C ASN A 274 25.50 -5.81 -13.83
N TYR A 275 25.32 -6.52 -12.72
CA TYR A 275 25.92 -6.24 -11.41
C TYR A 275 27.45 -6.35 -11.43
N GLY A 276 28.15 -5.65 -10.53
CA GLY A 276 29.61 -5.72 -10.43
C GLY A 276 30.36 -4.83 -11.44
N GLY A 277 29.68 -3.85 -12.04
CA GLY A 277 30.25 -2.90 -13.01
C GLY A 277 30.72 -1.57 -12.42
N GLU A 278 30.65 -1.39 -11.10
CA GLU A 278 30.88 -0.14 -10.38
C GLU A 278 32.24 0.48 -10.72
N ARG A 279 33.33 -0.30 -10.66
CA ARG A 279 34.71 0.11 -11.01
C ARG A 279 34.93 0.47 -12.49
N SER A 280 33.90 0.41 -13.32
CA SER A 280 33.95 0.71 -14.75
C SER A 280 32.80 1.61 -15.17
N ILE A 281 32.21 2.31 -14.20
CA ILE A 281 31.12 3.25 -14.44
C ILE A 281 31.58 4.47 -15.25
N ASP A 282 32.83 4.91 -15.06
CA ASP A 282 33.47 5.98 -15.85
C ASP A 282 33.58 5.58 -17.35
N GLN A 283 33.96 4.32 -17.61
CA GLN A 283 34.07 3.77 -18.96
C GLN A 283 32.70 3.76 -19.61
N SER A 284 31.68 3.26 -18.91
CA SER A 284 30.33 3.19 -19.47
C SER A 284 29.79 4.59 -19.81
N GLN A 285 30.06 5.59 -18.96
CA GLN A 285 29.74 6.98 -19.23
C GLN A 285 30.47 7.52 -20.47
N ARG A 286 31.78 7.26 -20.59
CA ARG A 286 32.60 7.72 -21.70
C ARG A 286 32.12 7.13 -23.03
N VAL A 287 31.92 5.81 -23.08
CA VAL A 287 31.44 5.10 -24.27
C VAL A 287 30.07 5.64 -24.72
N ALA A 288 29.15 5.86 -23.77
CA ALA A 288 27.83 6.40 -24.10
C ALA A 288 27.93 7.80 -24.75
N LYS A 289 28.80 8.67 -24.24
CA LYS A 289 29.05 10.01 -24.78
C LYS A 289 29.74 9.99 -26.15
N GLU A 290 30.68 9.07 -26.35
CA GLU A 290 31.40 8.93 -27.63
C GLU A 290 30.46 8.48 -28.76
N HIS A 291 29.54 7.55 -28.48
CA HIS A 291 28.62 6.99 -29.47
C HIS A 291 27.32 7.78 -29.64
N ASN A 292 26.88 8.51 -28.61
CA ASN A 292 25.70 9.37 -28.67
C ASN A 292 25.87 10.63 -27.81
N PRO A 293 26.54 11.69 -28.33
CA PRO A 293 26.80 12.92 -27.59
C PRO A 293 25.53 13.65 -27.13
N LYS A 294 24.40 13.44 -27.83
CA LYS A 294 23.12 14.11 -27.54
C LYS A 294 22.41 13.51 -26.34
N LEU A 295 22.36 12.18 -26.24
CA LEU A 295 21.77 11.49 -25.08
C LEU A 295 22.76 11.39 -23.91
N GLY A 296 24.06 11.32 -24.20
CA GLY A 296 25.08 11.09 -23.18
C GLY A 296 24.83 9.77 -22.46
N ALA A 297 24.83 9.77 -21.13
CA ALA A 297 24.54 8.59 -20.31
C ALA A 297 23.10 8.54 -19.77
N SER A 298 22.16 9.34 -20.32
CA SER A 298 20.84 9.58 -19.71
C SER A 298 19.95 8.33 -19.57
N GLY A 299 20.22 7.28 -20.35
CA GLY A 299 19.54 5.98 -20.30
C GLY A 299 20.51 4.82 -20.06
N VAL A 300 21.69 5.07 -19.47
CA VAL A 300 22.60 4.03 -19.01
C VAL A 300 22.43 3.88 -17.50
N TRP A 301 22.21 2.64 -17.05
CA TRP A 301 21.89 2.29 -15.68
C TRP A 301 22.83 1.20 -15.17
N GLN A 302 23.65 1.48 -14.17
CA GLN A 302 24.43 0.46 -13.48
C GLN A 302 23.50 -0.38 -12.59
N GLY A 303 23.42 -1.69 -12.83
CA GLY A 303 22.60 -2.61 -12.05
C GLY A 303 23.25 -2.98 -10.72
N PHE A 304 22.42 -3.16 -9.69
CA PHE A 304 22.80 -3.67 -8.36
C PHE A 304 21.89 -4.82 -7.94
N TRP A 305 22.50 -5.94 -7.55
CA TRP A 305 21.78 -7.05 -6.92
C TRP A 305 21.69 -6.82 -5.41
N ILE A 306 20.53 -6.37 -4.95
CA ILE A 306 20.29 -5.90 -3.57
C ILE A 306 19.95 -7.00 -2.56
N VAL A 307 20.50 -8.21 -2.73
CA VAL A 307 20.50 -9.23 -1.66
C VAL A 307 21.36 -8.83 -0.46
N ASN A 308 22.28 -7.90 -0.67
CA ASN A 308 23.03 -7.16 0.35
C ASN A 308 23.41 -5.78 -0.23
N MET A 309 23.72 -4.82 0.63
CA MET A 309 24.11 -3.47 0.24
C MET A 309 25.61 -3.20 0.40
N ASN A 310 26.43 -4.25 0.46
CA ASN A 310 27.89 -4.11 0.39
C ASN A 310 28.30 -4.12 -1.10
N LYS A 311 28.68 -2.96 -1.64
CA LYS A 311 28.90 -2.67 -3.07
C LYS A 311 29.88 -1.52 -3.23
N GLY A 312 30.44 -1.41 -4.45
CA GLY A 312 31.25 -0.31 -5.02
C GLY A 312 30.61 1.07 -4.99
N TRP A 313 30.24 1.57 -3.82
CA TRP A 313 29.53 2.85 -3.65
C TRP A 313 30.46 4.06 -3.85
N GLU A 314 31.73 3.95 -3.47
CA GLU A 314 32.74 5.00 -3.69
C GLU A 314 33.02 5.21 -5.18
N ASP A 315 32.95 4.15 -5.99
CA ASP A 315 33.20 4.20 -7.44
C ASP A 315 32.14 5.06 -8.18
N LEU A 316 30.96 5.29 -7.58
CA LEU A 316 29.87 6.04 -8.22
C LEU A 316 30.19 7.50 -8.54
N ASP A 317 31.21 8.07 -7.89
CA ASP A 317 31.64 9.46 -8.12
C ASP A 317 32.46 9.60 -9.42
N GLU A 318 33.04 8.51 -9.94
CA GLU A 318 33.82 8.51 -11.19
C GLU A 318 32.92 8.61 -12.45
N GLY A 319 31.68 8.11 -12.37
CA GLY A 319 30.70 8.06 -13.46
C GLY A 319 29.37 8.73 -13.10
N LYS A 320 29.43 9.96 -12.58
CA LYS A 320 28.29 10.70 -11.99
C LYS A 320 27.01 10.80 -12.84
N GLU A 321 27.10 10.66 -14.16
CA GLU A 321 25.95 10.75 -15.08
C GLU A 321 25.28 9.40 -15.35
N VAL A 322 25.94 8.29 -15.03
CA VAL A 322 25.33 6.95 -15.11
C VAL A 322 24.33 6.81 -13.97
N ASN A 323 23.13 6.34 -14.32
CA ASN A 323 22.03 6.12 -13.39
C ASN A 323 22.18 4.79 -12.64
N LEU A 324 21.34 4.54 -11.65
CA LEU A 324 21.39 3.31 -10.85
C LEU A 324 20.11 2.49 -11.06
N CYS A 325 20.22 1.18 -11.20
CA CYS A 325 19.08 0.26 -11.25
C CYS A 325 19.19 -0.80 -10.15
N LEU A 326 18.16 -0.94 -9.33
CA LEU A 326 18.13 -1.93 -8.26
C LEU A 326 17.27 -3.13 -8.66
N TRP A 327 17.82 -4.33 -8.48
CA TRP A 327 17.11 -5.59 -8.64
C TRP A 327 17.39 -6.52 -7.46
N GLY A 328 16.39 -7.27 -7.00
CA GLY A 328 16.51 -8.05 -5.76
C GLY A 328 16.06 -9.50 -5.86
N GLU A 329 14.84 -9.72 -6.35
CA GLU A 329 14.20 -11.02 -6.48
C GLU A 329 13.02 -10.94 -7.46
N HIS A 330 12.46 -12.10 -7.84
CA HIS A 330 11.41 -12.20 -8.86
C HIS A 330 9.98 -11.95 -8.36
N LYS A 331 9.71 -11.96 -7.04
CA LYS A 331 8.35 -12.08 -6.49
C LYS A 331 7.99 -11.04 -5.44
N ASP A 332 8.93 -10.76 -4.56
CA ASP A 332 8.83 -9.74 -3.54
C ASP A 332 10.05 -8.83 -3.67
N SER A 333 9.87 -7.52 -3.43
CA SER A 333 11.03 -6.64 -3.32
C SER A 333 11.94 -7.13 -2.17
N ARG A 334 13.26 -6.93 -2.26
CA ARG A 334 14.16 -7.31 -1.15
C ARG A 334 13.88 -6.49 0.11
N PHE A 335 13.45 -5.23 -0.05
CA PHE A 335 12.98 -4.41 1.05
C PHE A 335 11.76 -5.03 1.74
N TRP A 336 10.83 -5.62 1.00
CA TRP A 336 9.65 -6.30 1.54
C TRP A 336 9.98 -7.67 2.15
N SER A 337 10.68 -8.54 1.42
CA SER A 337 10.97 -9.92 1.87
C SER A 337 11.92 -10.01 3.08
N TYR A 338 12.83 -9.05 3.25
CA TYR A 338 13.72 -8.98 4.41
C TYR A 338 13.16 -8.14 5.56
N ASN A 339 12.00 -7.51 5.36
CA ASN A 339 11.28 -6.86 6.43
C ASN A 339 10.87 -7.89 7.50
N SER A 340 10.88 -7.47 8.76
CA SER A 340 10.47 -8.31 9.89
C SER A 340 9.86 -7.45 10.98
N GLY A 341 9.05 -8.08 11.83
CA GLY A 341 8.36 -7.48 12.97
C GLY A 341 7.49 -8.54 13.62
N ALA A 342 7.14 -8.36 14.89
CA ALA A 342 6.41 -9.36 15.67
C ALA A 342 4.95 -9.57 15.18
N GLY A 343 4.42 -8.62 14.40
CA GLY A 343 3.10 -8.65 13.79
C GLY A 343 2.98 -7.64 12.63
N THR A 344 1.86 -7.68 11.91
CA THR A 344 1.67 -6.91 10.64
C THR A 344 1.81 -5.40 10.82
N MET A 345 1.32 -4.83 11.94
CA MET A 345 1.44 -3.41 12.24
C MET A 345 2.90 -2.95 12.39
N GLU A 346 3.70 -3.70 13.15
CA GLU A 346 5.12 -3.42 13.33
C GLU A 346 5.89 -3.64 12.03
N GLN A 347 5.58 -4.69 11.28
CA GLN A 347 6.17 -4.93 9.96
C GLN A 347 5.93 -3.76 9.01
N GLN A 348 4.73 -3.20 8.93
CA GLN A 348 4.47 -2.04 8.07
C GLN A 348 5.26 -0.80 8.53
N ALA A 349 5.36 -0.55 9.84
CA ALA A 349 6.19 0.54 10.37
C ALA A 349 7.69 0.33 10.07
N ASN A 350 8.18 -0.89 10.26
CA ASN A 350 9.56 -1.28 9.99
C ASN A 350 9.89 -1.15 8.49
N TYR A 351 8.96 -1.52 7.61
CA TYR A 351 9.11 -1.35 6.17
C TYR A 351 9.31 0.13 5.81
N GLN A 352 8.49 1.04 6.33
CA GLN A 352 8.63 2.47 6.06
C GLN A 352 9.99 3.01 6.55
N SER A 353 10.42 2.63 7.75
CA SER A 353 11.73 3.04 8.27
C SER A 353 12.90 2.40 7.49
N PHE A 354 12.72 1.20 6.94
CA PHE A 354 13.72 0.51 6.14
C PHE A 354 13.94 1.25 4.82
N LEU A 355 12.87 1.62 4.14
CA LEU A 355 12.95 2.48 2.96
C LEU A 355 13.59 3.84 3.31
N GLU A 356 13.25 4.46 4.43
CA GLU A 356 13.88 5.73 4.80
C GLU A 356 15.40 5.61 5.02
N ARG A 357 15.87 4.51 5.61
CA ARG A 357 17.31 4.24 5.77
C ARG A 357 18.00 3.99 4.43
N ALA A 358 17.35 3.23 3.54
CA ALA A 358 17.86 2.96 2.20
C ALA A 358 17.97 4.24 1.36
N PHE A 359 17.02 5.16 1.45
CA PHE A 359 16.94 6.31 0.57
C PHE A 359 17.48 7.60 1.19
N SER A 360 17.07 7.95 2.41
CA SER A 360 17.51 9.18 3.09
C SER A 360 18.79 9.02 3.92
N GLY A 361 19.29 7.79 4.07
CA GLY A 361 20.49 7.45 4.85
C GLY A 361 20.17 6.84 6.21
N GLY A 362 21.13 6.14 6.80
CA GLY A 362 20.95 5.32 8.00
C GLY A 362 20.41 6.06 9.24
N ASN A 363 20.64 7.37 9.36
CA ASN A 363 20.05 8.21 10.42
C ASN A 363 18.67 8.79 10.05
N ARG A 364 18.09 8.37 8.91
CA ARG A 364 16.75 8.76 8.40
C ARG A 364 16.57 10.26 8.18
N ASN A 365 17.67 10.98 7.92
CA ASN A 365 17.65 12.40 7.59
C ASN A 365 18.66 12.70 6.48
N PRO A 366 18.25 13.23 5.32
CA PRO A 366 19.15 13.44 4.19
C PRO A 366 20.26 14.48 4.46
N LEU A 367 20.16 15.32 5.50
CA LEU A 367 21.25 16.21 5.93
C LEU A 367 22.20 15.58 6.96
N ASN A 368 21.84 14.45 7.55
CA ASN A 368 22.66 13.72 8.52
C ASN A 368 22.80 12.26 8.07
N ARG A 369 23.73 11.99 7.17
CA ARG A 369 23.92 10.66 6.59
C ARG A 369 25.18 10.01 7.18
N PRO A 370 25.19 8.67 7.35
CA PRO A 370 26.44 7.96 7.54
C PRO A 370 27.44 8.24 6.40
N GLU A 371 28.73 8.05 6.67
CA GLU A 371 29.77 8.09 5.64
C GLU A 371 29.55 6.99 4.60
N ILE A 372 30.02 7.22 3.37
CA ILE A 372 30.01 6.20 2.31
C ILE A 372 30.96 5.08 2.74
N LYS A 373 30.46 3.84 2.70
CA LYS A 373 31.22 2.63 3.01
C LYS A 373 30.81 1.50 2.08
N GLU A 374 31.82 0.77 1.61
CA GLU A 374 31.67 -0.42 0.78
C GLU A 374 31.05 -1.61 1.51
N ASP A 375 31.30 -1.71 2.83
CA ASP A 375 30.92 -2.84 3.67
C ASP A 375 30.18 -2.42 4.95
N GLY A 376 29.45 -3.37 5.53
CA GLY A 376 28.71 -3.21 6.79
C GLY A 376 27.30 -2.63 6.62
N ASN A 377 26.77 -2.58 5.39
CA ASN A 377 25.43 -2.13 5.04
C ASN A 377 24.46 -3.32 5.02
N GLU A 378 24.11 -3.82 6.20
CA GLU A 378 23.30 -5.03 6.33
C GLU A 378 21.83 -4.79 6.01
N MET A 379 21.21 -5.70 5.24
CA MET A 379 19.82 -5.60 4.79
C MET A 379 18.81 -6.24 5.76
N GLU A 380 19.28 -6.93 6.80
CA GLU A 380 18.47 -7.60 7.82
C GLU A 380 18.80 -7.00 9.21
N TRP A 381 17.92 -7.23 10.18
CA TRP A 381 18.17 -6.85 11.57
C TRP A 381 19.34 -7.63 12.15
N SER A 382 20.10 -6.99 13.05
CA SER A 382 21.12 -7.65 13.85
C SER A 382 20.92 -7.29 15.32
N GLY A 383 20.11 -8.08 16.02
CA GLY A 383 19.65 -7.75 17.37
C GLY A 383 18.86 -6.44 17.35
N SER A 384 19.21 -5.47 18.20
CA SER A 384 18.57 -4.14 18.22
C SER A 384 19.08 -3.19 17.13
N THR A 385 20.01 -3.62 16.27
CA THR A 385 20.55 -2.78 15.19
C THR A 385 19.63 -2.86 13.97
N PRO A 386 19.01 -1.76 13.54
CA PRO A 386 18.14 -1.76 12.38
C PRO A 386 18.93 -1.96 11.06
N PRO A 387 18.35 -2.65 10.04
CA PRO A 387 18.89 -2.72 8.67
C PRO A 387 19.42 -1.39 8.12
N LEU A 388 20.54 -1.35 7.41
CA LEU A 388 21.05 -0.14 6.74
C LEU A 388 21.24 1.10 7.65
N SER A 389 21.36 0.92 8.96
CA SER A 389 21.66 2.01 9.92
C SER A 389 23.02 2.68 9.66
N THR A 390 23.92 1.98 8.97
CA THR A 390 25.26 2.43 8.56
C THR A 390 25.33 2.89 7.10
N PHE A 391 24.27 2.71 6.31
CA PHE A 391 24.29 3.03 4.89
C PHE A 391 24.14 4.53 4.65
N ALA A 392 24.95 5.09 3.74
CA ALA A 392 24.92 6.52 3.40
C ALA A 392 23.57 6.96 2.77
N GLY A 393 22.80 6.01 2.22
CA GLY A 393 21.50 6.28 1.60
C GLY A 393 21.60 6.81 0.16
N PHE A 394 20.61 6.48 -0.67
CA PHE A 394 20.60 6.89 -2.09
C PHE A 394 20.57 8.40 -2.30
N SER A 395 20.07 9.18 -1.35
CA SER A 395 20.12 10.66 -1.37
C SER A 395 21.54 11.21 -1.53
N THR A 396 22.57 10.42 -1.19
CA THR A 396 23.98 10.77 -1.44
C THR A 396 24.27 10.96 -2.94
N TRP A 397 23.61 10.22 -3.83
CA TRP A 397 23.86 10.26 -5.27
C TRP A 397 22.65 10.68 -6.11
N ILE A 398 21.44 10.43 -5.60
CA ILE A 398 20.18 10.68 -6.30
C ILE A 398 19.51 11.91 -5.69
N PRO A 399 19.31 12.99 -6.46
CA PRO A 399 18.63 14.17 -5.95
C PRO A 399 17.15 13.87 -5.68
N GLU A 400 16.59 14.51 -4.65
CA GLU A 400 15.17 14.41 -4.34
C GLU A 400 14.30 15.04 -5.45
N ARG A 401 13.07 14.57 -5.62
CA ARG A 401 12.12 15.08 -6.64
C ARG A 401 10.76 15.34 -6.00
N SER A 402 10.05 16.30 -6.57
CA SER A 402 8.66 16.62 -6.20
C SER A 402 7.83 16.90 -7.44
N THR A 403 6.54 16.61 -7.36
CA THR A 403 5.53 16.92 -8.39
C THR A 403 4.50 17.93 -7.92
N VAL A 404 4.66 18.48 -6.70
CA VAL A 404 3.72 19.43 -6.12
C VAL A 404 3.94 20.82 -6.72
N GLN A 405 3.27 21.10 -7.84
CA GLN A 405 3.37 22.37 -8.54
C GLN A 405 2.04 22.85 -9.13
N GLY A 406 1.97 24.13 -9.47
CA GLY A 406 0.83 24.75 -10.12
C GLY A 406 0.00 25.63 -9.18
N LYS A 407 -1.31 25.41 -9.16
CA LYS A 407 -2.27 26.17 -8.36
C LYS A 407 -2.85 25.31 -7.26
N PHE A 408 -3.40 25.96 -6.23
CA PHE A 408 -4.24 25.28 -5.26
C PHE A 408 -5.40 24.53 -5.94
N PRO A 409 -5.87 23.41 -5.35
CA PRO A 409 -5.45 22.89 -4.04
C PRO A 409 -4.22 21.96 -4.07
N PHE A 410 -3.61 21.77 -2.91
CA PHE A 410 -2.72 20.65 -2.60
C PHE A 410 -3.28 19.91 -1.37
N ALA A 411 -3.42 18.59 -1.42
CA ALA A 411 -3.91 17.80 -0.30
C ALA A 411 -3.17 16.48 -0.14
N THR A 412 -3.13 16.00 1.10
CA THR A 412 -2.66 14.68 1.49
C THR A 412 -3.35 14.26 2.78
N ASN A 413 -3.80 13.00 2.85
CA ASN A 413 -4.23 12.34 4.08
C ASN A 413 -3.08 11.49 4.66
N PHE A 414 -1.88 11.58 4.07
CA PHE A 414 -0.75 10.73 4.39
C PHE A 414 -1.10 9.24 4.24
N SER A 415 -1.99 8.91 3.30
CA SER A 415 -2.39 7.55 2.96
C SER A 415 -1.27 6.85 2.19
N LEU A 416 -0.82 5.70 2.69
CA LEU A 416 0.14 4.82 2.04
C LEU A 416 -0.49 3.89 1.00
N GLY A 417 -1.83 3.84 0.93
CA GLY A 417 -2.57 2.93 0.04
C GLY A 417 -2.99 1.61 0.70
N ASN A 418 -2.96 1.51 2.03
CA ASN A 418 -3.45 0.35 2.78
C ASN A 418 -3.85 0.72 4.22
N GLY A 419 -4.53 -0.21 4.90
CA GLY A 419 -4.82 -0.17 6.34
C GLY A 419 -5.43 -1.47 6.84
N ASP A 420 -5.33 -1.76 8.14
CA ASP A 420 -6.09 -2.84 8.79
C ASP A 420 -7.60 -2.52 8.85
N ARG A 421 -7.92 -1.24 8.66
CA ARG A 421 -9.25 -0.68 8.49
C ARG A 421 -9.21 0.54 7.58
N TYR A 422 -10.33 0.85 6.94
CA TYR A 422 -10.54 2.14 6.31
C TYR A 422 -11.23 3.07 7.29
N ASN A 423 -10.63 4.21 7.59
CA ASN A 423 -11.25 5.24 8.41
C ASN A 423 -11.78 6.38 7.54
N TYR A 424 -12.95 6.89 7.92
CA TYR A 424 -13.49 8.16 7.45
C TYR A 424 -13.65 9.08 8.64
N ARG A 425 -12.95 10.22 8.62
CA ARG A 425 -12.89 11.22 9.68
C ARG A 425 -12.59 10.63 11.08
N GLY A 426 -11.66 9.69 11.12
CA GLY A 426 -11.19 9.01 12.32
C GLY A 426 -11.96 7.75 12.69
N LYS A 427 -13.11 7.48 12.07
CA LYS A 427 -14.01 6.37 12.42
C LYS A 427 -13.92 5.27 11.38
N MET A 428 -13.92 4.02 11.83
CA MET A 428 -13.88 2.85 10.95
C MET A 428 -15.13 2.76 10.06
N ALA A 429 -14.91 2.74 8.74
CA ALA A 429 -15.96 2.64 7.73
C ALA A 429 -16.01 1.25 7.05
N SER A 430 -14.86 0.63 6.84
CA SER A 430 -14.73 -0.73 6.30
C SER A 430 -13.48 -1.42 6.85
N GLY A 431 -13.36 -2.72 6.61
CA GLY A 431 -12.26 -3.55 7.12
C GLY A 431 -10.91 -3.33 6.43
N ALA A 432 -10.02 -4.31 6.57
CA ALA A 432 -8.68 -4.27 6.00
C ALA A 432 -8.70 -4.11 4.49
N TRP A 433 -7.79 -3.30 3.96
CA TRP A 433 -7.81 -2.92 2.56
C TRP A 433 -6.40 -2.58 2.04
N TYR A 434 -6.26 -2.71 0.72
CA TYR A 434 -5.09 -2.32 -0.04
C TYR A 434 -5.52 -1.80 -1.41
N ASN A 435 -5.06 -0.61 -1.78
CA ASN A 435 -5.21 -0.03 -3.11
C ASN A 435 -4.20 1.12 -3.31
N MET A 436 -3.16 0.90 -4.11
CA MET A 436 -2.14 1.93 -4.39
C MET A 436 -2.67 3.18 -5.10
N SER A 437 -3.81 3.11 -5.79
CA SER A 437 -4.44 4.30 -6.37
C SER A 437 -4.97 5.26 -5.29
N ALA A 438 -5.17 4.78 -4.06
CA ALA A 438 -5.52 5.60 -2.90
C ALA A 438 -4.28 6.10 -2.13
N GLN A 439 -3.07 5.81 -2.60
CA GLN A 439 -1.86 6.43 -2.07
C GLN A 439 -1.86 7.91 -2.46
N ASP A 440 -1.60 8.77 -1.47
CA ASP A 440 -1.46 10.20 -1.69
C ASP A 440 -0.09 10.53 -2.31
N VAL A 441 0.10 11.79 -2.72
CA VAL A 441 1.46 12.28 -2.96
C VAL A 441 2.24 12.17 -1.65
N VAL A 442 3.34 11.43 -1.67
CA VAL A 442 4.17 11.19 -0.48
C VAL A 442 5.13 12.37 -0.24
N PRO A 443 5.57 12.62 1.01
CA PRO A 443 6.51 13.70 1.31
C PRO A 443 7.79 13.64 0.45
N THR A 444 8.22 14.80 -0.06
CA THR A 444 9.50 14.96 -0.77
C THR A 444 10.68 14.58 0.12
N TYR A 445 10.58 14.83 1.43
CA TYR A 445 11.64 14.55 2.39
C TYR A 445 11.17 13.56 3.47
N ARG A 446 11.94 12.48 3.67
CA ARG A 446 11.65 11.46 4.70
C ARG A 446 12.87 11.07 5.53
N TRP A 447 13.23 11.79 6.59
CA TRP A 447 12.58 13.02 7.06
C TRP A 447 13.61 14.15 7.15
N LEU A 448 13.25 15.32 6.62
CA LEU A 448 14.06 16.53 6.80
C LEU A 448 13.63 17.23 8.09
N VAL A 449 14.26 16.80 9.20
CA VAL A 449 14.07 17.37 10.53
C VAL A 449 15.24 18.29 10.84
N VAL A 450 14.96 19.57 11.08
CA VAL A 450 15.98 20.62 11.25
C VAL A 450 15.64 21.53 12.43
N ASN A 451 16.65 22.22 12.96
CA ASN A 451 16.41 23.28 13.94
C ASN A 451 15.53 24.36 13.33
N ALA A 452 14.60 24.92 14.11
CA ALA A 452 13.62 25.88 13.60
C ALA A 452 14.28 27.04 12.82
N GLY A 453 13.92 27.17 11.54
CA GLY A 453 14.39 28.23 10.64
C GLY A 453 15.85 28.08 10.17
N GLN A 454 16.46 26.91 10.35
CA GLN A 454 17.85 26.63 9.97
C GLN A 454 17.95 25.40 9.07
N ASP A 455 19.00 25.34 8.24
CA ASP A 455 19.32 24.17 7.41
C ASP A 455 20.29 23.21 8.13
N THR A 456 20.13 23.08 9.45
CA THR A 456 20.94 22.20 10.32
C THR A 456 20.04 21.12 10.89
N TYR A 457 20.41 19.85 10.74
CA TYR A 457 19.60 18.74 11.23
C TYR A 457 19.33 18.83 12.74
N SER A 458 18.18 18.29 13.16
CA SER A 458 17.80 18.16 14.56
C SER A 458 17.40 16.72 14.88
N ASN A 459 17.72 16.28 16.10
CA ASN A 459 17.29 15.00 16.66
C ASN A 459 16.21 15.17 17.74
N ALA A 460 15.67 16.38 17.91
CA ALA A 460 14.65 16.66 18.91
C ALA A 460 13.34 15.94 18.60
N LEU A 461 13.04 15.66 17.33
CA LEU A 461 11.84 14.94 16.91
C LEU A 461 12.18 13.73 16.04
N THR A 462 11.38 12.68 16.21
CA THR A 462 11.23 11.55 15.29
C THR A 462 9.90 11.68 14.57
N VAL A 463 9.91 11.39 13.28
CA VAL A 463 8.72 11.38 12.42
C VAL A 463 8.55 9.97 11.84
N ASN A 464 7.32 9.48 11.82
CA ASN A 464 6.98 8.18 11.24
C ASN A 464 5.64 8.25 10.52
N PHE A 465 5.45 7.41 9.50
CA PHE A 465 4.10 6.97 9.16
C PHE A 465 3.57 6.03 10.25
N SER A 466 2.28 6.07 10.50
CA SER A 466 1.60 5.21 11.48
C SER A 466 0.31 4.66 10.90
N HIS A 467 0.10 3.35 11.07
CA HIS A 467 -1.18 2.66 10.87
C HIS A 467 -1.95 2.44 12.18
N LYS A 468 -1.42 2.92 13.31
CA LYS A 468 -2.09 2.78 14.62
C LYS A 468 -3.34 3.63 14.77
N ASP A 469 -3.53 4.59 13.86
CA ASP A 469 -4.71 5.42 13.70
C ASP A 469 -4.63 6.15 12.34
N SER A 470 -5.74 6.71 11.87
CA SER A 470 -5.77 7.58 10.69
C SER A 470 -7.03 8.46 10.69
N TYR A 471 -6.98 9.60 9.99
CA TYR A 471 -8.16 10.43 9.80
C TYR A 471 -9.01 9.93 8.63
N ASN A 472 -8.46 9.96 7.40
CA ASN A 472 -9.07 9.34 6.23
C ASN A 472 -8.11 8.29 5.64
N GLY A 473 -8.64 7.14 5.21
CA GLY A 473 -7.81 6.03 4.75
C GLY A 473 -7.25 5.21 5.91
N GLY A 474 -5.99 4.78 5.82
CA GLY A 474 -5.43 3.77 6.73
C GLY A 474 -4.10 4.14 7.39
N SER A 475 -3.58 5.35 7.16
CA SER A 475 -2.34 5.83 7.78
C SER A 475 -2.37 7.33 8.06
N CYS A 476 -1.47 7.78 8.93
CA CYS A 476 -1.22 9.19 9.24
C CYS A 476 0.27 9.43 9.53
N LEU A 477 0.67 10.68 9.80
CA LEU A 477 1.98 10.98 10.37
C LEU A 477 1.92 10.93 11.90
N GLN A 478 3.01 10.49 12.52
CA GLN A 478 3.25 10.58 13.95
C GLN A 478 4.50 11.42 14.22
N LEU A 479 4.37 12.46 15.04
CA LEU A 479 5.45 13.35 15.47
C LEU A 479 5.73 13.12 16.96
N GLN A 480 6.96 12.73 17.30
CA GLN A 480 7.36 12.36 18.66
C GLN A 480 8.66 13.01 19.08
N GLY A 481 8.78 13.44 20.34
CA GLY A 481 10.06 13.89 20.90
C GLY A 481 9.94 15.13 21.79
N ASP A 482 10.93 16.01 21.71
CA ASP A 482 11.07 17.16 22.58
C ASP A 482 10.50 18.45 21.97
N ALA A 483 9.28 18.82 22.34
CA ALA A 483 8.65 20.08 21.90
C ALA A 483 9.13 21.32 22.65
N SER A 484 10.03 21.19 23.65
CA SER A 484 10.66 22.36 24.27
C SER A 484 11.74 22.98 23.36
N GLN A 485 12.25 22.18 22.41
CA GLN A 485 13.17 22.61 21.36
C GLN A 485 12.41 22.86 20.05
N ALA A 486 12.39 24.12 19.61
CA ALA A 486 11.71 24.49 18.38
C ALA A 486 12.36 23.76 17.18
N THR A 487 11.56 22.93 16.50
CA THR A 487 12.04 22.02 15.44
C THR A 487 11.11 22.08 14.23
N ASP A 488 11.70 22.14 13.03
CA ASP A 488 10.98 22.09 11.76
C ASP A 488 11.04 20.69 11.16
N VAL A 489 9.89 20.22 10.70
CA VAL A 489 9.72 19.02 9.89
C VAL A 489 9.29 19.47 8.50
N ILE A 490 10.24 19.57 7.58
CA ILE A 490 9.97 19.98 6.19
C ILE A 490 9.54 18.74 5.41
N LEU A 491 8.34 18.77 4.84
CA LEU A 491 7.71 17.61 4.21
C LEU A 491 7.78 17.67 2.69
N TYR A 492 7.37 18.78 2.10
CA TYR A 492 7.25 18.93 0.66
C TYR A 492 8.11 20.08 0.13
N LYS A 493 8.78 19.83 -0.98
CA LYS A 493 9.27 20.87 -1.89
C LYS A 493 8.16 21.16 -2.90
N THR A 494 7.88 22.43 -3.17
CA THR A 494 6.74 22.80 -3.99
C THR A 494 7.04 23.94 -4.96
N ASP A 495 6.18 24.09 -5.96
CA ASP A 495 6.06 25.31 -6.77
C ASP A 495 4.58 25.63 -6.98
N ILE A 496 3.89 25.97 -5.88
CA ILE A 496 2.45 26.22 -5.88
C ILE A 496 2.13 27.65 -5.49
N THR A 497 1.01 28.16 -6.03
CA THR A 497 0.47 29.49 -5.73
C THR A 497 -1.05 29.41 -5.51
N PRO A 498 -1.67 30.29 -4.70
CA PRO A 498 -3.12 30.37 -4.64
C PRO A 498 -3.74 30.79 -5.99
N ASN A 499 -4.99 30.40 -6.23
CA ASN A 499 -5.81 30.97 -7.31
C ASN A 499 -6.30 32.37 -6.93
N ASP A 500 -6.69 32.56 -5.66
CA ASP A 500 -7.24 33.80 -5.14
C ASP A 500 -6.85 34.03 -3.66
N ALA A 501 -7.34 35.14 -3.08
CA ALA A 501 -7.06 35.54 -1.71
C ALA A 501 -7.89 34.80 -0.64
N ALA A 502 -8.92 34.05 -1.03
CA ALA A 502 -9.77 33.27 -0.11
C ALA A 502 -9.12 31.93 0.26
N ASN A 503 -7.81 31.96 0.52
CA ASN A 503 -6.99 30.79 0.81
C ASN A 503 -6.98 30.38 2.29
N TYR A 504 -6.96 29.08 2.51
CA TYR A 504 -6.96 28.46 3.82
C TYR A 504 -6.19 27.13 3.78
N ALA A 505 -5.87 26.62 4.97
CA ALA A 505 -5.41 25.26 5.18
C ALA A 505 -6.40 24.47 6.03
N LEU A 506 -6.48 23.16 5.80
CA LEU A 506 -7.10 22.20 6.73
C LEU A 506 -6.00 21.30 7.27
N VAL A 507 -5.99 21.10 8.59
CA VAL A 507 -5.05 20.19 9.26
C VAL A 507 -5.81 19.37 10.28
N SER A 508 -5.84 18.04 10.12
CA SER A 508 -6.41 17.16 11.15
C SER A 508 -5.34 16.64 12.09
N ILE A 509 -5.61 16.73 13.40
CA ILE A 509 -4.71 16.24 14.45
C ILE A 509 -5.44 15.40 15.49
N LYS A 510 -4.68 14.53 16.16
CA LYS A 510 -5.11 13.79 17.35
C LYS A 510 -3.92 13.54 18.26
N GLY A 511 -4.09 13.71 19.57
CA GLY A 511 -3.07 13.34 20.54
C GLY A 511 -2.79 11.84 20.47
N ALA A 512 -1.56 11.45 20.17
CA ALA A 512 -1.20 10.04 20.03
C ALA A 512 -0.98 9.36 21.40
N GLY A 513 -1.18 8.04 21.43
CA GLY A 513 -1.06 7.21 22.63
C GLY A 513 -2.22 7.36 23.61
N GLU A 514 -2.13 6.66 24.74
CA GLU A 514 -3.10 6.77 25.83
C GLU A 514 -3.06 8.16 26.47
N ARG A 515 -4.22 8.80 26.58
CA ARG A 515 -4.35 10.15 27.14
C ARG A 515 -5.55 10.25 28.07
N ALA A 516 -5.46 11.12 29.08
CA ALA A 516 -6.60 11.53 29.88
C ALA A 516 -7.56 12.39 29.06
N GLU A 517 -8.83 12.47 29.47
CA GLU A 517 -9.78 13.38 28.82
C GLU A 517 -9.43 14.83 29.16
N GLY A 518 -9.49 15.72 28.18
CA GLY A 518 -9.10 17.11 28.35
C GLY A 518 -8.64 17.76 27.06
N ILE A 519 -8.14 18.99 27.17
CA ILE A 519 -7.53 19.71 26.06
C ILE A 519 -6.23 19.01 25.67
N VAL A 520 -6.04 18.78 24.37
CA VAL A 520 -4.77 18.33 23.82
C VAL A 520 -4.13 19.54 23.15
N GLU A 521 -3.16 20.14 23.85
CA GLU A 521 -2.37 21.24 23.30
C GLU A 521 -1.65 20.78 22.04
N SER A 522 -1.86 21.49 20.94
CA SER A 522 -1.31 21.08 19.64
C SER A 522 0.21 21.21 19.65
N ASN A 523 0.72 22.30 20.23
CA ASN A 523 2.11 22.76 20.14
C ASN A 523 2.68 22.67 18.70
N LEU A 524 1.80 22.74 17.71
CA LEU A 524 2.05 22.46 16.30
C LEU A 524 1.67 23.68 15.47
N TYR A 525 2.51 23.99 14.50
CA TYR A 525 2.30 25.07 13.56
C TYR A 525 2.51 24.56 12.15
N LEU A 526 1.61 24.89 11.23
CA LEU A 526 1.87 24.76 9.80
C LEU A 526 2.90 25.83 9.41
N ILE A 527 3.95 25.44 8.69
CA ILE A 527 4.94 26.37 8.16
C ILE A 527 4.97 26.31 6.63
N LEU A 528 4.97 27.48 6.00
CA LEU A 528 5.04 27.65 4.55
C LEU A 528 6.22 28.57 4.20
N LYS A 529 7.08 28.16 3.27
CA LYS A 529 8.15 29.05 2.75
C LYS A 529 7.61 29.85 1.57
N VAL A 530 7.12 31.05 1.86
CA VAL A 530 6.44 31.95 0.93
C VAL A 530 7.41 33.03 0.44
N ASN A 531 7.64 33.10 -0.88
CA ASN A 531 8.56 34.06 -1.49
C ASN A 531 9.95 34.11 -0.80
N GLY A 532 10.44 32.94 -0.35
CA GLY A 532 11.72 32.80 0.34
C GLY A 532 11.68 32.97 1.87
N ALA A 533 10.57 33.44 2.45
CA ALA A 533 10.41 33.64 3.90
C ALA A 533 9.46 32.61 4.53
N TRP A 534 9.80 32.12 5.72
CA TRP A 534 8.93 31.23 6.49
C TRP A 534 7.76 32.01 7.11
N LYS A 535 6.53 31.62 6.76
CA LYS A 535 5.30 31.99 7.46
C LYS A 535 4.87 30.83 8.35
N GLU A 536 4.37 31.15 9.54
CA GLU A 536 3.97 30.19 10.55
C GLU A 536 2.48 30.40 10.91
N TYR A 537 1.73 29.31 11.01
CA TYR A 537 0.31 29.33 11.32
C TYR A 537 0.02 28.33 12.45
N LYS A 538 -0.50 28.82 13.59
CA LYS A 538 -0.81 27.95 14.73
C LYS A 538 -1.93 26.97 14.37
N VAL A 539 -1.71 25.68 14.57
CA VAL A 539 -2.78 24.68 14.57
C VAL A 539 -3.48 24.79 15.94
N PRO A 540 -4.81 24.99 16.00
CA PRO A 540 -5.53 25.08 17.27
C PRO A 540 -5.41 23.80 18.12
N ASP A 541 -5.67 23.95 19.41
CA ASP A 541 -5.68 22.82 20.35
C ASP A 541 -6.94 21.95 20.13
N ASN A 542 -6.80 20.65 20.34
CA ASN A 542 -7.95 19.74 20.29
C ASN A 542 -8.73 19.78 21.60
N THR A 543 -10.05 19.66 21.49
CA THR A 543 -10.93 19.39 22.65
C THR A 543 -11.23 17.90 22.77
N GLY A 544 -10.73 17.26 23.82
CA GLY A 544 -10.91 15.81 24.02
C GLY A 544 -9.92 14.98 23.21
N LYS A 545 -10.25 13.69 23.05
CA LYS A 545 -9.32 12.66 22.51
C LYS A 545 -9.54 12.31 21.04
N SER A 546 -10.65 12.75 20.45
CA SER A 546 -11.01 12.43 19.07
C SER A 546 -10.19 13.23 18.06
N TRP A 547 -10.21 12.78 16.81
CA TRP A 547 -9.65 13.55 15.70
C TRP A 547 -10.40 14.88 15.55
N GLN A 548 -9.68 15.94 15.25
CA GLN A 548 -10.27 17.23 14.88
C GLN A 548 -9.54 17.82 13.68
N GLU A 549 -10.32 18.24 12.70
CA GLU A 549 -9.84 19.02 11.56
C GLU A 549 -9.94 20.51 11.88
N HIS A 550 -8.83 21.22 11.68
CA HIS A 550 -8.74 22.65 11.93
C HIS A 550 -8.59 23.42 10.63
N ARG A 551 -9.44 24.42 10.45
CA ARG A 551 -9.34 25.39 9.35
C ARG A 551 -8.52 26.61 9.77
N ILE A 552 -7.52 26.96 8.97
CA ILE A 552 -6.54 28.00 9.24
C ILE A 552 -6.51 28.98 8.06
N ALA A 553 -6.76 30.27 8.30
CA ALA A 553 -6.65 31.29 7.24
C ALA A 553 -5.18 31.54 6.88
N LEU A 554 -4.85 31.54 5.59
CA LEU A 554 -3.46 31.67 5.13
C LEU A 554 -3.08 33.12 4.77
N ASN A 555 -4.05 33.95 4.37
CA ASN A 555 -3.88 35.37 4.00
C ASN A 555 -2.75 35.59 2.97
N LEU A 556 -2.69 34.74 1.95
CA LEU A 556 -1.74 34.81 0.85
C LEU A 556 -2.33 35.55 -0.36
N ASN A 557 -1.47 36.15 -1.16
CA ASN A 557 -1.88 36.70 -2.46
C ASN A 557 -1.75 35.64 -3.57
N ALA A 558 -2.47 35.80 -4.68
CA ALA A 558 -2.40 34.86 -5.81
C ALA A 558 -1.00 34.76 -6.47
N THR A 559 -0.12 35.74 -6.21
CA THR A 559 1.28 35.76 -6.66
C THR A 559 2.27 35.19 -5.64
N ASP A 560 1.82 34.87 -4.43
CA ASP A 560 2.68 34.34 -3.38
C ASP A 560 3.05 32.88 -3.69
N LYS A 561 4.34 32.66 -3.98
CA LYS A 561 4.88 31.35 -4.32
C LYS A 561 5.31 30.60 -3.07
N ILE A 562 4.74 29.42 -2.86
CA ILE A 562 5.09 28.50 -1.79
C ILE A 562 6.12 27.52 -2.34
N THR A 563 7.29 27.49 -1.70
CA THR A 563 8.43 26.64 -2.11
C THR A 563 8.66 25.44 -1.20
N ASN A 564 8.17 25.51 0.05
CA ASN A 564 8.20 24.41 0.99
C ASN A 564 6.97 24.42 1.90
N ILE A 565 6.54 23.22 2.28
CA ILE A 565 5.47 22.98 3.24
C ILE A 565 6.00 22.05 4.34
N GLY A 566 5.69 22.34 5.59
CA GLY A 566 6.07 21.50 6.71
C GLY A 566 5.33 21.85 7.99
N PHE A 567 5.80 21.30 9.10
CA PHE A 567 5.32 21.63 10.43
C PHE A 567 6.45 22.11 11.32
N ARG A 568 6.12 22.99 12.28
CA ARG A 568 7.00 23.35 13.40
C ARG A 568 6.37 22.88 14.69
N VAL A 569 7.16 22.22 15.53
CA VAL A 569 6.79 21.88 16.90
C VAL A 569 7.58 22.77 17.84
N LYS A 570 6.90 23.46 18.76
CA LYS A 570 7.54 24.32 19.77
C LYS A 570 6.62 24.61 20.96
N GLY A 571 7.22 24.99 22.09
CA GLY A 571 6.52 25.51 23.26
C GLY A 571 5.80 24.44 24.09
N GLY A 572 6.03 23.16 23.81
CA GLY A 572 5.43 22.04 24.51
C GLY A 572 6.41 21.31 25.44
N ALA A 573 5.96 20.16 25.97
CA ALA A 573 6.75 19.30 26.84
C ALA A 573 7.77 18.43 26.04
N ASN A 574 8.75 17.88 26.75
CA ASN A 574 9.78 17.00 26.16
C ASN A 574 9.29 15.58 25.78
N LYS A 575 7.99 15.31 25.90
CA LYS A 575 7.32 14.05 25.55
C LYS A 575 6.17 14.30 24.57
N TYR A 576 6.41 15.13 23.57
CA TYR A 576 5.48 15.40 22.49
C TYR A 576 5.15 14.12 21.73
N ASN A 577 3.87 13.92 21.38
CA ASN A 577 3.40 12.75 20.64
C ASN A 577 2.06 13.07 19.97
N MET A 578 2.07 13.45 18.69
CA MET A 578 0.89 13.90 17.96
C MET A 578 0.72 13.13 16.65
N TYR A 579 -0.51 12.74 16.33
CA TYR A 579 -0.86 12.31 14.99
C TYR A 579 -1.32 13.50 14.14
N VAL A 580 -0.89 13.54 12.89
CA VAL A 580 -1.37 14.47 11.85
C VAL A 580 -1.97 13.64 10.73
N GLY A 581 -3.28 13.73 10.54
CA GLY A 581 -4.07 12.84 9.69
C GLY A 581 -4.33 13.39 8.30
N SER A 582 -4.24 14.71 8.12
CA SER A 582 -4.42 15.35 6.82
C SER A 582 -3.79 16.75 6.81
N LEU A 583 -3.43 17.19 5.61
CA LEU A 583 -3.02 18.54 5.28
C LEU A 583 -3.59 18.92 3.91
N GLU A 584 -4.38 19.97 3.87
CA GLU A 584 -4.90 20.58 2.63
C GLU A 584 -4.53 22.07 2.61
N LEU A 585 -4.10 22.58 1.46
CA LEU A 585 -4.04 23.99 1.11
C LEU A 585 -5.03 24.23 -0.03
N ASN A 586 -6.01 25.09 0.16
CA ASN A 586 -7.09 25.33 -0.80
C ASN A 586 -7.52 26.80 -0.77
N ASP A 587 -8.41 27.21 -1.67
CA ASP A 587 -8.87 28.59 -1.81
C ASP A 587 -10.36 28.70 -2.20
N GLY A 588 -10.80 29.82 -2.78
CA GLY A 588 -12.18 30.03 -3.20
C GLY A 588 -12.53 29.39 -4.55
N ASN A 589 -11.55 28.96 -5.34
CA ASN A 589 -11.78 28.51 -6.72
C ASN A 589 -12.61 27.22 -6.78
N LYS A 590 -13.52 27.14 -7.75
CA LYS A 590 -14.37 25.96 -7.98
C LYS A 590 -14.23 25.45 -9.40
N VAL A 591 -14.24 24.13 -9.57
CA VAL A 591 -14.27 23.47 -10.88
C VAL A 591 -15.29 22.33 -10.87
N THR A 592 -15.98 22.11 -11.99
CA THR A 592 -16.94 21.01 -12.10
C THR A 592 -16.27 19.77 -12.69
N PRO A 593 -16.40 18.59 -12.06
CA PRO A 593 -15.86 17.36 -12.62
C PRO A 593 -16.77 16.88 -13.75
N THR A 594 -16.21 16.14 -14.69
CA THR A 594 -17.01 15.47 -15.72
C THR A 594 -17.92 14.43 -15.07
N ALA A 595 -19.18 14.36 -15.53
CA ALA A 595 -20.15 13.43 -15.00
C ALA A 595 -19.73 11.96 -15.23
N ILE A 596 -20.07 11.10 -14.28
CA ILE A 596 -19.89 9.65 -14.36
C ILE A 596 -21.19 8.95 -14.78
N LYS A 597 -21.06 7.71 -15.28
CA LYS A 597 -22.17 6.85 -15.71
C LYS A 597 -21.82 5.36 -15.62
N ASP A 598 -22.79 4.51 -15.91
CA ASP A 598 -22.61 3.07 -16.12
C ASP A 598 -21.93 2.34 -14.95
N LEU A 599 -22.36 2.65 -13.71
CA LEU A 599 -21.91 1.94 -12.50
C LEU A 599 -22.33 0.47 -12.56
N ASN A 600 -21.34 -0.42 -12.46
CA ASN A 600 -21.53 -1.86 -12.26
C ASN A 600 -20.97 -2.25 -10.90
N VAL A 601 -21.73 -3.03 -10.14
CA VAL A 601 -21.26 -3.61 -8.87
C VAL A 601 -21.43 -5.12 -8.89
N LYS A 602 -20.34 -5.82 -8.58
CA LYS A 602 -20.29 -7.28 -8.42
C LYS A 602 -19.86 -7.64 -7.01
N LYS A 603 -20.71 -8.35 -6.28
CA LYS A 603 -20.36 -8.97 -5.00
C LYS A 603 -19.38 -10.11 -5.24
N THR A 604 -18.22 -10.09 -4.59
CA THR A 604 -17.15 -11.10 -4.71
C THR A 604 -17.10 -12.04 -3.50
N SER A 605 -17.57 -11.59 -2.34
CA SER A 605 -17.71 -12.36 -1.10
C SER A 605 -18.80 -11.74 -0.22
N GLU A 606 -19.40 -12.54 0.64
CA GLU A 606 -20.38 -12.09 1.63
C GLU A 606 -20.35 -12.99 2.87
N THR A 607 -20.64 -12.36 4.01
CA THR A 607 -20.92 -12.98 5.32
C THR A 607 -22.17 -12.29 5.89
N PRO A 608 -22.77 -12.77 6.99
CA PRO A 608 -23.90 -12.07 7.62
C PRO A 608 -23.57 -10.63 8.06
N SER A 609 -22.28 -10.32 8.27
CA SER A 609 -21.80 -9.04 8.78
C SER A 609 -21.10 -8.15 7.74
N THR A 610 -20.54 -8.72 6.67
CA THR A 610 -19.68 -8.02 5.72
C THR A 610 -19.89 -8.42 4.26
N MET A 611 -19.55 -7.53 3.33
CA MET A 611 -19.51 -7.80 1.89
C MET A 611 -18.19 -7.34 1.27
N ASP A 612 -17.69 -8.10 0.31
CA ASP A 612 -16.68 -7.62 -0.64
C ASP A 612 -17.36 -7.28 -1.96
N VAL A 613 -17.13 -6.07 -2.46
CA VAL A 613 -17.77 -5.57 -3.69
C VAL A 613 -16.73 -4.98 -4.63
N LYS A 614 -16.76 -5.45 -5.87
CA LYS A 614 -15.95 -4.97 -7.00
C LYS A 614 -16.82 -4.05 -7.85
N LEU A 615 -16.34 -2.83 -8.10
CA LEU A 615 -17.05 -1.78 -8.80
C LEU A 615 -16.27 -1.35 -10.04
N ASP A 616 -16.98 -1.01 -11.11
CA ASP A 616 -16.46 -0.25 -12.26
C ASP A 616 -17.50 0.77 -12.75
N TRP A 617 -17.05 1.86 -13.35
CA TRP A 617 -17.91 2.90 -13.94
C TRP A 617 -17.22 3.53 -15.16
N SER A 618 -17.86 4.51 -15.78
CA SER A 618 -17.27 5.30 -16.87
C SER A 618 -17.38 6.79 -16.56
N VAL A 619 -16.40 7.55 -17.05
CA VAL A 619 -16.50 9.02 -17.12
C VAL A 619 -17.07 9.40 -18.48
N ASN A 620 -18.01 10.34 -18.52
CA ASN A 620 -18.64 10.83 -19.74
C ASN A 620 -17.73 11.81 -20.50
N ALA A 621 -16.54 11.34 -20.86
CA ALA A 621 -15.52 12.09 -21.59
C ALA A 621 -15.12 11.35 -22.87
N ASN A 622 -14.62 12.10 -23.85
CA ASN A 622 -14.08 11.53 -25.08
C ASN A 622 -12.65 11.08 -24.85
N ALA A 623 -12.34 9.85 -25.24
CA ALA A 623 -10.97 9.34 -25.25
C ALA A 623 -10.06 10.17 -26.15
N ASN A 624 -8.77 10.23 -25.78
CA ASN A 624 -7.74 10.79 -26.64
C ASN A 624 -7.51 9.88 -27.87
N LYS A 625 -6.62 10.31 -28.78
CA LYS A 625 -6.30 9.56 -30.02
C LYS A 625 -5.73 8.14 -29.81
N TYR A 626 -5.49 7.70 -28.58
CA TYR A 626 -5.01 6.37 -28.21
C TYR A 626 -5.96 5.62 -27.27
N GLY A 627 -7.19 6.13 -27.07
CA GLY A 627 -8.24 5.40 -26.35
C GLY A 627 -8.26 5.60 -24.83
N LEU A 628 -7.48 6.53 -24.30
CA LEU A 628 -7.44 6.83 -22.87
C LEU A 628 -8.00 8.22 -22.55
N VAL A 629 -8.65 8.36 -21.40
CA VAL A 629 -9.06 9.64 -20.80
C VAL A 629 -8.25 9.83 -19.52
N TYR A 630 -7.58 10.96 -19.33
CA TYR A 630 -6.97 11.26 -18.04
C TYR A 630 -7.96 11.96 -17.12
N ASN A 631 -7.91 11.63 -15.81
CA ASN A 631 -8.72 12.31 -14.79
C ASN A 631 -8.51 13.82 -14.80
N ASP A 632 -7.27 14.25 -15.06
CA ASP A 632 -6.88 15.66 -15.15
C ASP A 632 -7.64 16.41 -16.25
N ASP A 633 -7.81 15.78 -17.41
CA ASP A 633 -8.56 16.33 -18.56
C ASP A 633 -10.08 16.34 -18.29
N ALA A 634 -10.54 15.50 -17.36
CA ALA A 634 -11.93 15.40 -16.92
C ALA A 634 -12.26 16.27 -15.69
N ASN A 635 -11.32 17.08 -15.19
CA ASN A 635 -11.40 17.84 -13.93
C ASN A 635 -11.67 16.98 -12.68
N ILE A 636 -11.24 15.73 -12.68
CA ILE A 636 -11.41 14.79 -11.57
C ILE A 636 -10.07 14.66 -10.84
N ASP A 637 -10.10 14.75 -9.51
CA ASP A 637 -8.93 14.39 -8.69
C ASP A 637 -8.96 12.90 -8.35
N HIS A 638 -10.09 12.44 -7.82
CA HIS A 638 -10.33 11.06 -7.42
C HIS A 638 -11.83 10.73 -7.38
N PHE A 639 -12.14 9.48 -7.07
CA PHE A 639 -13.48 9.00 -6.80
C PHE A 639 -13.61 8.57 -5.34
N GLU A 640 -14.73 8.90 -4.72
CA GLU A 640 -15.10 8.45 -3.38
C GLU A 640 -16.21 7.41 -3.49
N ILE A 641 -16.10 6.35 -2.71
CA ILE A 641 -17.07 5.25 -2.65
C ILE A 641 -17.88 5.44 -1.38
N LEU A 642 -19.19 5.49 -1.56
CA LEU A 642 -20.15 5.89 -0.55
C LEU A 642 -21.05 4.72 -0.18
N PHE A 643 -21.47 4.68 1.08
CA PHE A 643 -22.41 3.71 1.61
C PHE A 643 -23.56 4.41 2.32
N LYS A 644 -24.77 3.84 2.21
CA LYS A 644 -25.93 4.20 3.03
C LYS A 644 -26.86 3.00 3.23
N ASP A 645 -27.67 3.05 4.28
CA ASP A 645 -28.73 2.07 4.53
C ASP A 645 -30.11 2.69 4.31
N GLY A 646 -30.86 2.17 3.34
CA GLY A 646 -32.12 2.74 2.88
C GLY A 646 -31.95 3.97 1.98
N ALA A 647 -33.03 4.38 1.31
CA ALA A 647 -32.99 5.49 0.35
C ALA A 647 -32.53 6.83 0.97
N ASN A 648 -32.89 7.07 2.24
CA ASN A 648 -32.59 8.29 3.00
C ASN A 648 -31.60 8.04 4.15
N GLY A 649 -30.83 6.95 4.08
CA GLY A 649 -29.82 6.64 5.08
C GLY A 649 -28.71 7.70 5.12
N LYS A 650 -28.03 7.76 6.26
CA LYS A 650 -26.78 8.52 6.41
C LYS A 650 -25.78 8.03 5.38
N VAL A 651 -25.10 8.97 4.71
CA VAL A 651 -24.09 8.63 3.71
C VAL A 651 -22.73 8.67 4.38
N SER A 652 -21.88 7.68 4.12
CA SER A 652 -20.51 7.69 4.63
C SER A 652 -19.56 7.18 3.57
N GLU A 653 -18.35 7.72 3.53
CA GLU A 653 -17.30 7.20 2.66
C GLU A 653 -16.73 5.90 3.23
N VAL A 654 -16.56 4.90 2.36
CA VAL A 654 -16.06 3.55 2.69
C VAL A 654 -14.81 3.17 1.90
N GLY A 655 -14.35 4.05 1.02
CA GLY A 655 -13.16 3.88 0.19
C GLY A 655 -12.97 5.04 -0.78
N ARG A 656 -11.78 5.16 -1.36
CA ARG A 656 -11.46 6.11 -2.43
C ARG A 656 -10.45 5.53 -3.41
N THR A 657 -10.40 6.05 -4.64
CA THR A 657 -9.53 5.55 -5.71
C THR A 657 -9.33 6.63 -6.79
N SER A 658 -8.19 6.63 -7.48
CA SER A 658 -8.03 7.39 -8.74
C SER A 658 -8.37 6.57 -9.99
N GLN A 659 -8.58 5.26 -9.86
CA GLN A 659 -9.00 4.40 -10.97
C GLN A 659 -10.51 4.47 -11.21
N TRP A 660 -10.94 4.01 -12.39
CA TRP A 660 -12.35 3.89 -12.78
C TRP A 660 -12.98 2.55 -12.35
N ALA A 661 -12.26 1.81 -11.52
CA ALA A 661 -12.71 0.61 -10.85
C ALA A 661 -12.07 0.53 -9.45
N THR A 662 -12.70 -0.20 -8.54
CA THR A 662 -12.15 -0.46 -7.20
C THR A 662 -12.76 -1.69 -6.55
N LEU A 663 -12.09 -2.21 -5.53
CA LEU A 663 -12.60 -3.23 -4.63
C LEU A 663 -12.80 -2.59 -3.25
N ILE A 664 -14.00 -2.71 -2.70
CA ILE A 664 -14.25 -2.42 -1.28
C ILE A 664 -14.37 -3.75 -0.53
N PRO A 665 -13.31 -4.17 0.17
CA PRO A 665 -13.33 -5.35 1.02
C PRO A 665 -14.03 -5.06 2.35
N ALA A 666 -14.63 -6.08 2.95
CA ALA A 666 -15.18 -6.07 4.29
C ALA A 666 -16.08 -4.84 4.59
N LEU A 667 -16.92 -4.47 3.62
CA LEU A 667 -17.96 -3.46 3.80
C LEU A 667 -18.91 -3.90 4.91
N ASN A 668 -19.07 -3.11 5.97
CA ASN A 668 -19.92 -3.47 7.09
C ASN A 668 -21.41 -3.38 6.72
N VAL A 669 -22.09 -4.53 6.69
CA VAL A 669 -23.53 -4.65 6.39
C VAL A 669 -24.31 -5.34 7.50
N LYS A 670 -23.69 -5.51 8.67
CA LYS A 670 -24.24 -6.30 9.79
C LYS A 670 -25.62 -5.81 10.22
N THR A 671 -25.76 -4.50 10.41
CA THR A 671 -27.02 -3.86 10.83
C THR A 671 -27.81 -3.29 9.65
N ALA A 672 -27.29 -3.39 8.42
CA ALA A 672 -27.92 -2.83 7.24
C ALA A 672 -29.11 -3.69 6.80
N THR A 673 -30.24 -3.02 6.52
CA THR A 673 -31.49 -3.66 6.06
C THR A 673 -31.65 -3.52 4.54
N GLU A 674 -31.32 -2.36 4.00
CA GLU A 674 -31.36 -2.03 2.58
C GLU A 674 -30.06 -1.33 2.17
N PRO A 675 -28.92 -2.05 2.14
CA PRO A 675 -27.63 -1.45 1.83
C PRO A 675 -27.58 -0.92 0.39
N TYR A 676 -27.03 0.29 0.23
CA TYR A 676 -26.66 0.89 -1.06
C TYR A 676 -25.18 1.23 -1.05
N ILE A 677 -24.52 0.96 -2.18
CA ILE A 677 -23.18 1.47 -2.45
C ILE A 677 -23.23 2.42 -3.65
N GLY A 678 -22.41 3.46 -3.60
CA GLY A 678 -22.34 4.44 -4.67
C GLY A 678 -20.94 4.94 -4.93
N VAL A 679 -20.79 5.64 -6.05
CA VAL A 679 -19.55 6.30 -6.44
C VAL A 679 -19.84 7.73 -6.85
N VAL A 680 -18.90 8.62 -6.54
CA VAL A 680 -18.93 10.03 -6.93
C VAL A 680 -17.55 10.46 -7.40
N ALA A 681 -17.50 11.30 -8.44
CA ALA A 681 -16.25 11.93 -8.86
C ALA A 681 -16.05 13.24 -8.06
N VAL A 682 -14.92 13.35 -7.38
CA VAL A 682 -14.49 14.58 -6.69
C VAL A 682 -13.61 15.39 -7.64
N ALA A 683 -13.91 16.68 -7.75
CA ALA A 683 -13.22 17.55 -8.69
C ALA A 683 -11.84 17.97 -8.17
N LYS A 684 -11.02 18.51 -9.08
CA LYS A 684 -9.69 19.03 -8.76
C LYS A 684 -9.66 20.18 -7.74
N ASP A 685 -10.80 20.80 -7.44
CA ASP A 685 -10.91 21.79 -6.35
C ASP A 685 -11.11 21.16 -4.95
N LEU A 686 -11.32 19.84 -4.88
CA LEU A 686 -11.63 19.06 -3.68
C LEU A 686 -12.92 19.48 -2.95
N LYS A 687 -13.76 20.28 -3.61
CA LYS A 687 -14.97 20.88 -3.02
C LYS A 687 -16.22 20.67 -3.86
N SER A 688 -16.07 20.41 -5.15
CA SER A 688 -17.14 20.10 -6.08
C SER A 688 -17.14 18.62 -6.42
N HIS A 689 -18.31 18.08 -6.75
CA HIS A 689 -18.46 16.67 -7.08
C HIS A 689 -19.53 16.45 -8.16
N SER A 690 -19.51 15.29 -8.81
CA SER A 690 -20.57 14.86 -9.73
C SER A 690 -21.84 14.46 -8.99
N GLU A 691 -22.92 14.16 -9.72
CA GLU A 691 -24.00 13.34 -9.17
C GLU A 691 -23.45 12.00 -8.65
N ILE A 692 -24.06 11.47 -7.59
CA ILE A 692 -23.71 10.16 -7.03
C ILE A 692 -24.47 9.07 -7.78
N LEU A 693 -23.77 8.09 -8.32
CA LEU A 693 -24.39 6.88 -8.85
C LEU A 693 -24.58 5.89 -7.71
N TRP A 694 -25.81 5.40 -7.51
CA TRP A 694 -26.15 4.46 -6.45
C TRP A 694 -26.59 3.10 -7.01
N GLN A 695 -26.16 2.01 -6.39
CA GLN A 695 -26.67 0.66 -6.62
C GLN A 695 -27.06 0.01 -5.29
N ARG A 696 -28.25 -0.59 -5.25
CA ARG A 696 -28.70 -1.40 -4.10
C ARG A 696 -27.89 -2.71 -4.06
N LEU A 697 -27.46 -3.11 -2.88
CA LEU A 697 -26.82 -4.40 -2.64
C LEU A 697 -27.85 -5.42 -2.13
N GLU A 698 -27.81 -6.62 -2.68
CA GLU A 698 -28.67 -7.74 -2.24
C GLU A 698 -27.94 -8.59 -1.20
N LYS A 699 -28.56 -8.72 -0.03
CA LYS A 699 -28.10 -9.63 1.05
C LYS A 699 -28.55 -11.06 0.77
N ASP A 700 -27.65 -12.01 0.89
CA ASP A 700 -27.96 -13.43 0.84
C ASP A 700 -28.06 -13.99 2.26
N ALA A 701 -29.26 -14.41 2.68
CA ALA A 701 -29.51 -14.92 4.02
C ALA A 701 -28.92 -16.32 4.28
N THR A 702 -28.34 -16.97 3.26
CA THR A 702 -27.78 -18.33 3.34
C THR A 702 -26.26 -18.37 3.47
N VAL A 703 -25.61 -17.21 3.47
CA VAL A 703 -24.14 -17.09 3.57
C VAL A 703 -23.63 -17.55 4.94
N GLU A 704 -22.52 -18.29 4.91
CA GLU A 704 -21.84 -18.76 6.12
C GLU A 704 -21.09 -17.60 6.81
N GLU A 705 -20.95 -17.68 8.13
CA GLU A 705 -20.09 -16.78 8.89
C GLU A 705 -18.62 -16.91 8.45
N ASP A 706 -17.87 -15.81 8.55
CA ASP A 706 -16.43 -15.86 8.36
C ASP A 706 -15.80 -16.68 9.49
N PRO A 707 -15.12 -17.82 9.20
CA PRO A 707 -14.49 -18.62 10.24
C PRO A 707 -13.38 -17.87 10.99
N PHE A 708 -12.81 -16.82 10.37
CA PHE A 708 -11.82 -15.94 11.01
C PHE A 708 -12.47 -14.90 11.94
N GLY A 709 -13.74 -14.54 11.71
CA GLY A 709 -14.40 -13.44 12.42
C GLY A 709 -13.62 -12.13 12.29
N THR A 710 -13.41 -11.44 13.41
CA THR A 710 -12.64 -10.17 13.45
C THR A 710 -11.12 -10.38 13.46
N TYR A 711 -10.63 -11.62 13.59
CA TYR A 711 -9.19 -11.92 13.75
C TYR A 711 -8.36 -11.76 12.47
N GLY A 712 -8.99 -11.42 11.34
CA GLY A 712 -8.34 -11.30 10.04
C GLY A 712 -8.04 -12.65 9.40
N GLN A 713 -8.07 -12.67 8.06
CA GLN A 713 -7.82 -13.87 7.28
C GLN A 713 -6.38 -14.37 7.42
N SER A 714 -6.21 -15.69 7.51
CA SER A 714 -4.92 -16.36 7.42
C SER A 714 -5.03 -17.71 6.70
N SER A 715 -4.54 -17.76 5.47
CA SER A 715 -4.66 -18.92 4.57
C SER A 715 -3.45 -19.02 3.63
N LEU A 716 -3.32 -20.08 2.86
CA LEU A 716 -2.24 -20.23 1.88
C LEU A 716 -2.23 -19.11 0.84
N ASP A 717 -1.06 -18.52 0.60
CA ASP A 717 -0.83 -17.66 -0.53
C ASP A 717 -0.71 -18.47 -1.82
N VAL A 718 -1.67 -18.30 -2.74
CA VAL A 718 -1.64 -18.94 -4.06
C VAL A 718 -0.63 -18.28 -5.01
N ASN A 719 -0.13 -17.10 -4.66
CA ASN A 719 0.88 -16.39 -5.42
C ASN A 719 2.31 -16.80 -5.01
N ALA A 720 2.44 -17.58 -3.93
CA ALA A 720 3.70 -18.14 -3.46
C ALA A 720 4.23 -19.27 -4.36
N GLN A 721 5.55 -19.38 -4.46
CA GLN A 721 6.18 -20.45 -5.24
C GLN A 721 5.86 -21.83 -4.68
N GLY A 722 5.37 -22.75 -5.51
CA GLY A 722 5.17 -24.13 -5.07
C GLY A 722 4.12 -24.26 -3.96
N TYR A 723 3.16 -23.32 -3.90
CA TYR A 723 1.99 -23.42 -3.01
C TYR A 723 1.25 -24.76 -3.22
N GLN A 724 1.25 -25.31 -4.45
CA GLN A 724 0.66 -26.62 -4.71
C GLN A 724 1.36 -27.75 -3.95
N THR A 725 2.65 -27.61 -3.63
CA THR A 725 3.33 -28.54 -2.73
C THR A 725 2.83 -28.40 -1.30
N ALA A 726 2.54 -27.17 -0.84
CA ALA A 726 1.96 -26.96 0.47
C ALA A 726 0.57 -27.63 0.61
N LEU A 727 -0.27 -27.56 -0.42
CA LEU A 727 -1.56 -28.26 -0.48
C LEU A 727 -1.42 -29.79 -0.41
N LYS A 728 -0.27 -30.33 -0.80
CA LYS A 728 -0.01 -31.77 -0.76
C LYS A 728 0.45 -32.24 0.60
N LEU A 729 1.31 -31.52 1.32
CA LEU A 729 1.88 -32.10 2.55
C LEU A 729 2.25 -31.13 3.67
N ARG A 730 1.94 -29.84 3.56
CA ARG A 730 2.15 -28.87 4.64
C ARG A 730 0.84 -28.65 5.38
N GLY A 731 0.57 -29.51 6.36
CA GLY A 731 -0.61 -29.42 7.22
C GLY A 731 -0.36 -30.03 8.59
N VAL A 732 -1.16 -29.62 9.57
CA VAL A 732 -1.08 -30.14 10.96
C VAL A 732 -1.71 -31.53 11.03
N GLN A 733 -0.99 -32.51 11.56
CA GLN A 733 -1.52 -33.85 11.84
C GLN A 733 -2.17 -33.90 13.23
N HIS A 734 -1.53 -33.33 14.25
CA HIS A 734 -2.10 -33.22 15.58
C HIS A 734 -1.71 -31.93 16.31
N PHE A 735 -2.57 -31.51 17.23
CA PHE A 735 -2.24 -30.51 18.25
C PHE A 735 -2.87 -30.92 19.57
N LYS A 736 -2.04 -31.06 20.61
CA LYS A 736 -2.46 -31.55 21.91
C LYS A 736 -1.94 -30.64 23.02
N THR A 737 -2.77 -30.32 24.00
CA THR A 737 -2.35 -29.58 25.21
C THR A 737 -2.44 -30.46 26.44
N THR A 738 -1.63 -30.15 27.45
CA THR A 738 -1.72 -30.73 28.80
C THR A 738 -1.54 -29.66 29.86
N GLY A 739 -2.25 -29.79 30.97
CA GLY A 739 -2.19 -28.85 32.09
C GLY A 739 -3.15 -27.66 31.98
N ALA A 740 -3.97 -27.56 30.92
CA ALA A 740 -5.10 -26.62 30.81
C ALA A 740 -6.32 -27.12 31.61
N GLU A 741 -7.28 -26.23 31.90
CA GLU A 741 -8.56 -26.61 32.53
C GLU A 741 -9.41 -27.48 31.59
N GLY A 742 -9.38 -27.16 30.30
CA GLY A 742 -9.99 -27.93 29.22
C GLY A 742 -8.96 -28.11 28.13
N ASN A 743 -8.34 -29.29 28.07
CA ASN A 743 -7.26 -29.56 27.11
C ASN A 743 -7.80 -29.88 25.71
N ILE A 744 -6.99 -29.57 24.71
CA ILE A 744 -7.24 -29.93 23.31
C ILE A 744 -6.51 -31.23 22.97
N ASN A 745 -7.15 -32.07 22.15
CA ASN A 745 -6.52 -33.21 21.48
C ASN A 745 -7.05 -33.29 20.05
N PHE A 746 -6.67 -32.30 19.23
CA PHE A 746 -7.01 -32.25 17.82
C PHE A 746 -6.14 -33.23 17.04
N GLN A 747 -6.76 -34.03 16.18
CA GLN A 747 -6.09 -34.92 15.24
C GLN A 747 -6.86 -34.91 13.93
N GLN A 748 -6.15 -34.98 12.81
CA GLN A 748 -6.75 -35.22 11.51
C GLN A 748 -5.92 -36.23 10.70
N THR A 749 -6.62 -37.01 9.91
CA THR A 749 -6.05 -37.90 8.91
C THR A 749 -5.56 -37.10 7.70
N TYR A 750 -4.66 -37.71 6.93
CA TYR A 750 -4.17 -37.10 5.70
C TYR A 750 -5.28 -36.91 4.64
N ASP A 751 -6.29 -37.80 4.62
CA ASP A 751 -7.44 -37.67 3.72
C ASP A 751 -8.36 -36.52 4.13
N GLU A 752 -8.59 -36.28 5.42
CA GLU A 752 -9.33 -35.11 5.91
C GLU A 752 -8.62 -33.80 5.54
N PHE A 753 -7.29 -33.74 5.68
CA PHE A 753 -6.49 -32.60 5.25
C PHE A 753 -6.65 -32.29 3.75
N LYS A 754 -6.58 -33.32 2.89
CA LYS A 754 -6.81 -33.15 1.44
C LYS A 754 -8.25 -32.72 1.14
N ALA A 755 -9.22 -33.35 1.79
CA ALA A 755 -10.63 -33.06 1.59
C ALA A 755 -10.98 -31.61 1.98
N ALA A 756 -10.40 -31.09 3.06
CA ALA A 756 -10.57 -29.71 3.50
C ALA A 756 -10.10 -28.69 2.44
N ASN A 757 -9.07 -29.04 1.66
CA ASN A 757 -8.56 -28.20 0.57
C ASN A 757 -9.37 -28.30 -0.74
N LYS A 758 -10.33 -29.23 -0.83
CA LYS A 758 -11.24 -29.41 -2.00
C LYS A 758 -10.49 -29.40 -3.35
N ASP A 759 -9.40 -30.17 -3.46
CA ASP A 759 -8.53 -30.20 -4.66
C ASP A 759 -8.01 -28.81 -5.09
N GLY A 760 -7.70 -27.96 -4.10
CA GLY A 760 -7.24 -26.59 -4.33
C GLY A 760 -8.36 -25.58 -4.58
N LYS A 761 -9.63 -25.92 -4.31
CA LYS A 761 -10.82 -25.09 -4.55
C LYS A 761 -11.54 -24.65 -3.27
N ALA A 762 -10.95 -24.85 -2.10
CA ALA A 762 -11.53 -24.37 -0.86
C ALA A 762 -11.45 -22.83 -0.79
N LYS A 763 -12.50 -22.19 -0.25
CA LYS A 763 -12.55 -20.72 -0.06
C LYS A 763 -11.30 -20.20 0.65
N TYR A 764 -10.83 -20.95 1.66
CA TYR A 764 -9.59 -20.70 2.37
C TYR A 764 -8.72 -21.96 2.31
N LEU A 765 -7.59 -21.89 1.60
CA LEU A 765 -6.67 -23.00 1.40
C LEU A 765 -5.70 -23.17 2.58
N ASN A 766 -5.31 -24.42 2.87
CA ASN A 766 -4.52 -24.83 4.05
C ASN A 766 -4.95 -24.14 5.35
N TYR A 767 -6.26 -24.06 5.56
CA TYR A 767 -6.86 -23.49 6.74
C TYR A 767 -7.80 -24.50 7.42
N ARG A 768 -7.79 -24.51 8.76
CA ARG A 768 -8.73 -25.28 9.56
C ARG A 768 -9.09 -24.52 10.84
N HIS A 769 -10.38 -24.25 11.05
CA HIS A 769 -10.93 -23.91 12.36
C HIS A 769 -11.41 -25.20 13.04
N VAL A 770 -10.93 -25.46 14.25
CA VAL A 770 -11.43 -26.49 15.14
C VAL A 770 -12.53 -25.89 16.01
N ASP A 771 -13.76 -25.90 15.52
CA ASP A 771 -14.95 -25.28 16.12
C ASP A 771 -15.66 -26.17 17.15
N ASN A 772 -15.34 -27.46 17.17
CA ASN A 772 -15.94 -28.44 18.08
C ASN A 772 -15.13 -28.67 19.38
N LEU A 773 -13.97 -28.03 19.53
CA LEU A 773 -13.12 -28.11 20.72
C LEU A 773 -12.78 -26.70 21.21
N THR A 774 -12.79 -26.51 22.53
CA THR A 774 -12.43 -25.23 23.16
C THR A 774 -11.32 -25.45 24.19
N LEU A 775 -10.22 -24.71 24.06
CA LEU A 775 -9.13 -24.69 25.03
C LEU A 775 -9.55 -23.81 26.21
N LYS A 776 -9.66 -24.39 27.41
CA LYS A 776 -10.02 -23.61 28.61
C LYS A 776 -8.80 -23.41 29.50
N VAL A 777 -8.49 -22.15 29.81
CA VAL A 777 -7.30 -21.76 30.58
C VAL A 777 -7.61 -20.69 31.62
N LYS A 778 -6.71 -20.51 32.59
CA LYS A 778 -6.76 -19.44 33.60
C LYS A 778 -5.73 -18.35 33.33
N GLN A 779 -6.04 -17.13 33.74
CA GLN A 779 -5.04 -16.08 33.96
C GLN A 779 -3.84 -16.63 34.76
N GLY A 780 -2.63 -16.32 34.30
CA GLY A 780 -1.37 -16.73 34.95
C GLY A 780 -0.99 -18.21 34.74
N GLN A 781 -1.83 -19.02 34.09
CA GLN A 781 -1.56 -20.44 33.87
C GLN A 781 -0.43 -20.63 32.84
N THR A 782 0.36 -21.69 33.02
CA THR A 782 1.27 -22.18 31.97
C THR A 782 0.86 -23.61 31.60
N ILE A 783 0.65 -23.84 30.31
CA ILE A 783 0.27 -25.15 29.75
C ILE A 783 1.38 -25.68 28.85
N GLU A 784 1.47 -27.00 28.69
CA GLU A 784 2.35 -27.62 27.71
C GLU A 784 1.56 -28.00 26.45
N PHE A 785 2.22 -28.01 25.30
CA PHE A 785 1.63 -28.48 24.04
C PHE A 785 2.55 -29.42 23.26
N ARG A 786 1.94 -30.23 22.40
CA ARG A 786 2.57 -31.02 21.34
C ARG A 786 1.95 -30.62 19.99
N LEU A 787 2.78 -30.37 18.99
CA LEU A 787 2.37 -29.95 17.65
C LEU A 787 3.16 -30.69 16.58
N LYS A 788 2.47 -31.36 15.67
CA LYS A 788 3.09 -32.17 14.60
C LYS A 788 2.39 -31.93 13.28
N GLY A 789 3.16 -31.67 12.24
CA GLY A 789 2.74 -31.71 10.85
C GLY A 789 2.88 -33.09 10.22
N PHE A 790 2.24 -33.32 9.08
CA PHE A 790 2.39 -34.56 8.34
C PHE A 790 3.84 -34.80 7.91
N ASN A 791 4.33 -36.04 8.05
CA ASN A 791 5.64 -36.45 7.57
C ASN A 791 5.56 -36.95 6.13
N GLY A 792 6.06 -36.16 5.19
CA GLY A 792 6.02 -36.49 3.78
C GLY A 792 6.82 -37.74 3.39
N GLU A 793 7.87 -38.08 4.15
CA GLU A 793 8.65 -39.30 3.88
C GLU A 793 7.85 -40.56 4.23
N GLU A 794 7.14 -40.56 5.35
CA GLU A 794 6.27 -41.67 5.76
C GLU A 794 5.08 -41.85 4.80
N LEU A 795 4.64 -40.76 4.18
CA LEU A 795 3.56 -40.75 3.19
C LEU A 795 4.03 -41.00 1.75
N GLY A 796 5.34 -41.05 1.49
CA GLY A 796 5.90 -41.21 0.14
C GLY A 796 5.75 -39.99 -0.78
N LEU A 797 5.65 -38.78 -0.22
CA LEU A 797 5.36 -37.52 -0.92
C LEU A 797 6.53 -36.53 -0.98
N GLY A 798 7.69 -36.92 -0.46
CA GLY A 798 8.90 -36.09 -0.42
C GLY A 798 9.10 -35.38 0.91
N LYS A 799 10.09 -34.48 0.99
CA LYS A 799 10.51 -33.82 2.25
C LYS A 799 9.98 -32.40 2.42
N ASP A 800 9.26 -31.87 1.44
CA ASP A 800 8.81 -30.46 1.43
C ASP A 800 7.55 -30.23 2.31
N ASP A 801 7.54 -30.82 3.51
CA ASP A 801 6.51 -30.70 4.55
C ASP A 801 6.81 -29.57 5.53
N CYS A 802 6.06 -29.52 6.63
CA CYS A 802 6.20 -28.52 7.70
C CYS A 802 7.60 -28.48 8.33
N ARG A 803 8.51 -29.43 8.05
CA ARG A 803 9.91 -29.34 8.47
C ARG A 803 10.61 -28.09 7.92
N TYR A 804 10.21 -27.59 6.76
CA TYR A 804 10.82 -26.42 6.10
C TYR A 804 10.03 -25.13 6.36
N CYS A 805 9.28 -25.09 7.45
CA CYS A 805 8.51 -23.93 7.86
C CYS A 805 9.02 -23.36 9.19
N PHE A 806 8.76 -22.08 9.40
CA PHE A 806 8.57 -21.51 10.74
C PHE A 806 7.21 -21.93 11.27
N VAL A 807 7.07 -21.97 12.60
CA VAL A 807 5.78 -22.16 13.27
C VAL A 807 5.63 -21.22 14.45
N GLY A 808 4.44 -20.63 14.60
CA GLY A 808 4.15 -19.69 15.67
C GLY A 808 2.70 -19.79 16.12
N GLY A 809 2.46 -19.38 17.36
CA GLY A 809 1.12 -19.31 17.95
C GLY A 809 0.81 -17.89 18.40
N TRP A 810 -0.41 -17.42 18.19
CA TRP A 810 -0.93 -16.14 18.67
C TRP A 810 -2.22 -16.35 19.45
N MET A 811 -2.37 -15.64 20.57
CA MET A 811 -3.56 -15.69 21.40
C MET A 811 -4.03 -14.29 21.79
N ASP A 812 -5.31 -14.01 21.52
CA ASP A 812 -5.95 -12.74 21.89
C ASP A 812 -6.06 -12.64 23.41
N PHE A 813 -5.21 -11.82 23.99
CA PHE A 813 -5.14 -11.65 25.43
C PHE A 813 -5.84 -10.37 25.90
N ASP A 814 -6.21 -9.46 25.01
CA ASP A 814 -6.85 -8.20 25.36
C ASP A 814 -8.35 -8.14 25.07
N GLY A 815 -8.88 -9.15 24.39
CA GLY A 815 -10.29 -9.23 24.02
C GLY A 815 -10.64 -8.34 22.83
N SER A 816 -9.65 -7.87 22.07
CA SER A 816 -9.87 -7.02 20.89
C SER A 816 -10.54 -7.77 19.73
N GLY A 817 -10.53 -9.10 19.75
CA GLY A 817 -10.95 -9.88 18.59
C GLY A 817 -9.95 -9.77 17.43
N THR A 818 -8.71 -9.36 17.68
CA THR A 818 -7.62 -9.30 16.69
C THR A 818 -6.34 -9.93 17.28
N PHE A 819 -5.25 -9.95 16.50
CA PHE A 819 -3.92 -10.37 16.99
C PHE A 819 -2.93 -9.19 17.12
N ASN A 820 -3.45 -7.97 17.29
CA ASN A 820 -2.70 -6.72 17.12
C ASN A 820 -2.45 -5.95 18.43
N TYR A 821 -3.08 -6.31 19.56
CA TYR A 821 -3.25 -5.40 20.71
C TYR A 821 -3.04 -6.02 22.12
N GLY A 822 -2.16 -7.02 22.28
CA GLY A 822 -1.80 -7.60 23.59
C GLY A 822 -0.97 -6.74 24.55
N LYS A 823 -0.21 -7.31 25.48
CA LYS A 823 0.75 -6.64 26.41
C LYS A 823 1.92 -7.58 26.66
N GLY A 824 3.13 -7.13 26.33
CA GLY A 824 4.44 -7.60 26.79
C GLY A 824 4.67 -9.11 26.69
N MET A 825 4.89 -9.61 25.48
CA MET A 825 5.45 -10.97 25.31
C MET A 825 6.97 -10.87 25.19
N GLU A 826 7.65 -11.86 25.76
CA GLU A 826 9.10 -12.01 25.63
C GLU A 826 9.48 -12.16 24.15
N GLU A 827 10.61 -11.58 23.77
CA GLU A 827 11.13 -11.72 22.41
C GLU A 827 11.45 -13.19 22.11
N GLN A 828 11.03 -13.66 20.94
CA GLN A 828 11.15 -15.09 20.57
C GLN A 828 12.03 -15.22 19.32
N PRO A 829 13.36 -15.37 19.48
CA PRO A 829 14.26 -15.66 18.37
C PRO A 829 14.01 -17.05 17.77
N PHE A 830 14.43 -17.23 16.52
CA PHE A 830 14.49 -18.55 15.89
C PHE A 830 15.63 -19.39 16.47
N TRP A 831 15.62 -20.68 16.18
CA TRP A 831 16.72 -21.58 16.49
C TRP A 831 17.87 -21.41 15.49
N LEU A 832 19.10 -21.61 15.95
CA LEU A 832 20.27 -21.69 15.06
C LEU A 832 20.04 -22.71 13.93
N PRO A 833 20.52 -22.47 12.70
CA PRO A 833 20.24 -23.32 11.52
C PRO A 833 21.08 -24.63 11.49
N LEU A 834 21.16 -25.34 12.62
CA LEU A 834 22.02 -26.50 12.85
C LEU A 834 21.25 -27.82 13.09
N TYR A 835 19.92 -27.79 13.10
CA TYR A 835 19.09 -28.88 13.63
C TYR A 835 18.25 -29.62 12.57
N ASP A 836 18.77 -29.71 11.35
CA ASP A 836 18.04 -30.26 10.20
C ASP A 836 17.71 -31.74 10.29
N ASN A 837 18.36 -32.48 11.18
CA ASN A 837 18.13 -33.90 11.43
C ASN A 837 17.75 -34.21 12.88
N THR A 838 17.42 -33.20 13.70
CA THR A 838 17.18 -33.37 15.13
C THR A 838 15.68 -33.60 15.42
N THR A 839 15.35 -34.55 16.28
CA THR A 839 13.98 -34.75 16.80
C THR A 839 13.82 -34.10 18.17
N GLN A 840 12.57 -33.91 18.63
CA GLN A 840 12.29 -33.19 19.89
C GLN A 840 13.00 -33.81 21.10
N ASP A 841 13.15 -35.13 21.11
CA ASP A 841 13.73 -35.88 22.23
C ASP A 841 15.28 -35.87 22.19
N ASP A 842 15.88 -35.43 21.08
CA ASP A 842 17.34 -35.32 20.88
C ASP A 842 17.89 -33.89 21.12
N ALA A 843 17.03 -32.89 21.38
CA ALA A 843 17.38 -31.49 21.17
C ALA A 843 17.46 -30.62 22.45
N VAL A 844 18.59 -29.91 22.60
CA VAL A 844 18.64 -28.61 23.26
C VAL A 844 18.82 -27.55 22.19
N TYR A 845 17.74 -26.88 21.81
CA TYR A 845 17.75 -25.84 20.79
C TYR A 845 18.37 -24.56 21.35
N LYS A 846 19.47 -24.13 20.73
CA LYS A 846 20.05 -22.81 20.97
C LYS A 846 19.37 -21.80 20.06
N PHE A 847 19.08 -20.63 20.63
CA PHE A 847 18.49 -19.52 19.91
C PHE A 847 19.54 -18.74 19.11
N ASP A 848 19.12 -18.22 17.97
CA ASP A 848 19.84 -17.22 17.19
C ASP A 848 19.36 -15.82 17.61
N GLU A 849 20.06 -15.22 18.56
CA GLU A 849 19.72 -13.90 19.11
C GLU A 849 19.71 -12.77 18.06
N THR A 850 20.26 -13.00 16.86
CA THR A 850 20.21 -12.01 15.77
C THR A 850 18.85 -11.96 15.07
N THR A 851 18.04 -13.03 15.21
CA THR A 851 16.71 -13.19 14.58
C THR A 851 15.55 -12.65 15.42
N LYS A 852 15.91 -11.96 16.50
CA LYS A 852 15.05 -11.10 17.30
C LYS A 852 14.34 -10.11 16.40
N ASP A 853 13.02 -10.19 16.35
CA ASP A 853 12.16 -9.39 15.48
C ASP A 853 11.40 -8.32 16.26
N GLY A 854 11.89 -7.97 17.45
CA GLY A 854 11.27 -7.01 18.34
C GLY A 854 10.46 -7.67 19.44
N THR A 855 10.22 -6.88 20.49
CA THR A 855 9.13 -7.15 21.41
C THR A 855 7.98 -6.26 20.99
N GLU A 856 6.84 -6.85 20.70
CA GLU A 856 5.64 -6.08 20.82
C GLU A 856 5.43 -5.84 22.32
N ALA A 857 5.61 -4.59 22.74
CA ALA A 857 5.17 -4.12 24.06
C ALA A 857 3.71 -4.49 24.33
N TYR A 858 2.98 -4.83 23.27
CA TYR A 858 1.61 -5.27 23.18
C TYR A 858 1.44 -6.63 22.48
N GLY A 859 2.39 -7.56 22.60
CA GLY A 859 2.39 -8.77 21.76
C GLY A 859 1.39 -9.84 22.18
N GLU A 860 0.92 -10.61 21.20
CA GLU A 860 0.00 -11.75 21.40
C GLU A 860 0.61 -13.08 20.95
N ARG A 861 1.86 -13.06 20.49
CA ARG A 861 2.60 -14.25 20.08
C ARG A 861 3.03 -15.08 21.29
N VAL A 862 2.44 -16.27 21.44
CA VAL A 862 2.69 -17.19 22.56
C VAL A 862 3.88 -18.13 22.35
N PHE A 863 4.27 -18.39 21.10
CA PHE A 863 5.51 -19.10 20.78
C PHE A 863 5.93 -18.85 19.32
N ARG A 864 7.23 -19.05 19.04
CA ARG A 864 7.83 -19.01 17.70
C ARG A 864 9.01 -19.98 17.64
N HIS A 865 9.03 -20.82 16.61
CA HIS A 865 9.99 -21.89 16.44
C HIS A 865 10.35 -22.09 14.96
N GLY A 866 11.51 -22.69 14.71
CA GLY A 866 12.06 -22.95 13.38
C GLY A 866 13.46 -22.40 13.23
N SER A 867 14.05 -22.55 12.03
CA SER A 867 15.39 -22.07 11.73
C SER A 867 15.40 -21.35 10.39
N LEU A 868 16.04 -20.19 10.33
CA LEU A 868 16.10 -19.37 9.12
C LEU A 868 16.73 -20.16 7.97
N ARG A 869 16.00 -20.25 6.84
CA ARG A 869 16.44 -20.87 5.57
C ARG A 869 16.90 -22.33 5.74
N LYS A 870 16.33 -23.05 6.70
CA LYS A 870 16.73 -24.42 7.06
C LYS A 870 15.53 -25.24 7.57
N GLY A 871 15.55 -26.55 7.32
CA GLY A 871 14.51 -27.45 7.83
C GLY A 871 14.79 -27.93 9.26
N ASN A 872 13.77 -28.46 9.94
CA ASN A 872 13.87 -29.11 11.25
C ASN A 872 12.91 -30.31 11.36
N LEU A 873 13.45 -31.52 11.58
CA LEU A 873 12.66 -32.76 11.63
C LEU A 873 11.67 -32.83 12.81
N THR A 874 11.87 -32.02 13.86
CA THR A 874 10.99 -31.99 15.03
C THR A 874 9.56 -31.62 14.69
N PHE A 875 9.31 -30.87 13.63
CA PHE A 875 7.94 -30.54 13.25
C PHE A 875 7.15 -31.71 12.67
N VAL A 876 7.80 -32.82 12.27
CA VAL A 876 7.11 -33.91 11.55
C VAL A 876 7.41 -35.30 12.11
N LYS A 877 8.49 -35.50 12.87
CA LYS A 877 8.83 -36.80 13.49
C LYS A 877 8.34 -36.95 14.93
N GLY A 878 8.21 -38.20 15.38
CA GLY A 878 7.82 -38.54 16.75
C GLY A 878 6.45 -37.97 17.14
N GLU A 879 6.37 -37.40 18.35
CA GLU A 879 5.21 -36.65 18.87
C GLU A 879 5.24 -35.16 18.50
N GLY A 880 6.12 -34.75 17.57
CA GLY A 880 6.25 -33.37 17.13
C GLY A 880 6.93 -32.43 18.15
N LEU A 881 6.84 -31.13 17.87
CA LEU A 881 7.34 -30.04 18.71
C LEU A 881 6.68 -30.09 20.09
N LYS A 882 7.49 -30.05 21.15
CA LYS A 882 7.04 -29.81 22.52
C LYS A 882 7.31 -28.36 22.89
N GLY A 883 6.29 -27.65 23.34
CA GLY A 883 6.42 -26.27 23.81
C GLY A 883 5.55 -25.96 25.01
N LYS A 884 5.59 -24.69 25.42
CA LYS A 884 4.75 -24.15 26.50
C LYS A 884 4.03 -22.89 26.03
N ILE A 885 2.83 -22.69 26.52
CA ILE A 885 2.07 -21.45 26.36
C ILE A 885 1.84 -20.89 27.77
N LYS A 886 2.24 -19.63 27.98
CA LYS A 886 2.02 -18.91 29.22
C LYS A 886 0.89 -17.89 29.01
N ILE A 887 -0.15 -18.01 29.81
CA ILE A 887 -1.26 -17.06 29.85
C ILE A 887 -0.88 -15.93 30.81
N PRO A 888 -0.96 -14.66 30.39
CA PRO A 888 -0.71 -13.53 31.28
C PRO A 888 -1.63 -13.54 32.51
N ALA A 889 -1.12 -13.06 33.65
CA ALA A 889 -1.91 -12.94 34.89
C ALA A 889 -3.05 -11.93 34.77
N ASP A 890 -2.96 -11.01 33.81
CA ASP A 890 -3.91 -9.97 33.49
C ASP A 890 -4.54 -10.21 32.10
N ALA A 891 -4.69 -11.45 31.61
CA ALA A 891 -5.39 -11.68 30.32
C ALA A 891 -6.89 -11.33 30.41
N HIS A 892 -7.51 -10.89 29.30
CA HIS A 892 -8.95 -10.68 29.19
C HIS A 892 -9.71 -11.96 29.54
N VAL A 893 -10.72 -11.84 30.39
CA VAL A 893 -11.60 -12.96 30.79
C VAL A 893 -12.73 -13.06 29.77
N GLY A 894 -12.90 -14.24 29.18
CA GLY A 894 -13.92 -14.48 28.17
C GLY A 894 -13.42 -15.27 26.97
N LYS A 895 -14.05 -15.01 25.82
CA LYS A 895 -13.71 -15.66 24.54
C LYS A 895 -12.40 -15.11 24.00
N SER A 896 -11.57 -16.00 23.47
CA SER A 896 -10.31 -15.72 22.82
C SER A 896 -10.08 -16.73 21.68
N ARG A 897 -8.98 -16.60 20.95
CA ARG A 897 -8.58 -17.47 19.85
C ARG A 897 -7.11 -17.83 19.96
N LEU A 898 -6.77 -19.11 19.78
CA LEU A 898 -5.40 -19.55 19.50
C LEU A 898 -5.27 -19.80 18.00
N ARG A 899 -4.43 -19.01 17.32
CA ARG A 899 -4.04 -19.23 15.93
C ARG A 899 -2.64 -19.78 15.85
N ILE A 900 -2.46 -20.91 15.17
CA ILE A 900 -1.15 -21.50 14.88
C ILE A 900 -0.87 -21.37 13.38
N VAL A 901 0.22 -20.70 13.01
CA VAL A 901 0.61 -20.48 11.61
C VAL A 901 1.94 -21.17 11.33
N TYR A 902 1.97 -21.92 10.24
CA TYR A 902 3.18 -22.33 9.54
C TYR A 902 3.42 -21.42 8.34
N SER A 903 4.65 -20.97 8.11
CA SER A 903 5.06 -20.23 6.90
C SER A 903 6.46 -20.67 6.48
N ASP A 904 6.79 -20.55 5.20
CA ASP A 904 8.06 -21.05 4.65
C ASP A 904 9.30 -20.39 5.29
N ALA A 905 10.30 -21.20 5.66
CA ALA A 905 11.47 -20.77 6.40
C ALA A 905 12.42 -19.80 5.65
N TRP A 906 12.16 -19.54 4.36
CA TRP A 906 12.92 -18.57 3.57
C TRP A 906 12.35 -17.15 3.60
N PHE A 907 11.10 -16.98 4.06
CA PHE A 907 10.37 -15.71 3.95
C PHE A 907 9.88 -15.23 5.34
N PRO A 908 10.81 -14.82 6.22
CA PRO A 908 10.45 -14.39 7.58
C PRO A 908 9.49 -13.19 7.59
N GLY A 909 9.52 -12.32 6.59
CA GLY A 909 8.59 -11.20 6.46
C GLY A 909 7.13 -11.60 6.21
N GLN A 910 6.87 -12.83 5.75
CA GLN A 910 5.52 -13.37 5.51
C GLN A 910 5.06 -14.31 6.66
N PHE A 911 5.71 -14.24 7.82
CA PHE A 911 5.36 -15.02 9.00
C PHE A 911 4.60 -14.15 10.01
N THR A 912 3.28 -14.09 9.85
CA THR A 912 2.36 -13.21 10.58
C THR A 912 1.06 -13.96 10.93
N PRO A 913 0.33 -13.58 12.01
CA PRO A 913 -0.98 -14.18 12.33
C PRO A 913 -2.08 -13.79 11.35
N THR A 914 -1.90 -12.70 10.60
CA THR A 914 -2.91 -12.14 9.69
C THR A 914 -2.25 -11.84 8.35
N ALA A 915 -2.74 -12.48 7.29
CA ALA A 915 -2.33 -12.44 5.88
C ALA A 915 -2.23 -13.85 5.29
N ASN A 916 -2.05 -13.91 3.97
CA ASN A 916 -1.72 -15.15 3.31
C ASN A 916 -0.29 -15.61 3.65
N ASN A 917 -0.13 -16.90 3.96
CA ASN A 917 1.14 -17.50 4.33
C ASN A 917 1.84 -18.15 3.13
N ASN A 918 3.15 -17.97 3.03
CA ASN A 918 3.93 -18.55 1.93
C ASN A 918 4.12 -20.05 2.17
N LYS A 919 3.54 -20.87 1.28
CA LYS A 919 3.54 -22.34 1.38
C LYS A 919 3.23 -22.83 2.80
N GLY A 920 2.28 -22.21 3.48
CA GLY A 920 2.04 -22.43 4.91
C GLY A 920 0.78 -23.22 5.23
N TYR A 921 0.37 -23.18 6.50
CA TYR A 921 -0.87 -23.75 7.02
C TYR A 921 -1.31 -22.99 8.26
N THR A 922 -2.62 -22.78 8.42
CA THR A 922 -3.21 -22.10 9.57
C THR A 922 -4.21 -23.01 10.30
N LEU A 923 -4.07 -23.11 11.62
CA LEU A 923 -4.99 -23.80 12.53
C LEU A 923 -5.55 -22.81 13.56
N ASP A 924 -6.87 -22.64 13.58
CA ASP A 924 -7.58 -21.83 14.57
C ASP A 924 -8.29 -22.73 15.59
N ILE A 925 -8.19 -22.38 16.87
CA ILE A 925 -8.84 -23.07 17.99
C ILE A 925 -9.47 -22.03 18.91
N ASP A 926 -10.70 -22.27 19.32
CA ASP A 926 -11.40 -21.39 20.27
C ASP A 926 -10.83 -21.53 21.67
N VAL A 927 -10.70 -20.39 22.38
CA VAL A 927 -10.15 -20.32 23.73
C VAL A 927 -11.17 -19.67 24.66
N GLU A 928 -11.26 -20.19 25.88
CA GLU A 928 -12.00 -19.56 26.98
C GLU A 928 -11.02 -19.30 28.13
N ILE A 929 -10.81 -18.02 28.44
CA ILE A 929 -9.93 -17.59 29.52
C ILE A 929 -10.79 -17.26 30.75
N SER A 930 -10.54 -17.94 31.86
CA SER A 930 -11.18 -17.66 33.15
C SER A 930 -10.22 -16.94 34.11
N GLY A 931 -10.75 -16.17 35.04
CA GLY A 931 -9.92 -15.40 35.97
C GLY A 931 -10.68 -14.29 36.68
N ASP A 932 -9.93 -13.30 37.14
CA ASP A 932 -10.45 -12.11 37.80
C ASP A 932 -10.60 -10.96 36.77
N GLU A 933 -11.85 -10.60 36.48
CA GLU A 933 -12.20 -9.51 35.57
C GLU A 933 -11.71 -8.12 36.06
N SER A 934 -11.38 -7.98 37.35
CA SER A 934 -10.93 -6.69 37.91
C SER A 934 -9.47 -6.37 37.60
N ILE A 935 -8.66 -7.38 37.25
CA ILE A 935 -7.24 -7.23 36.93
C ILE A 935 -6.93 -7.41 35.44
N GLN A 936 -7.95 -7.71 34.64
CA GLN A 936 -7.76 -8.02 33.23
C GLN A 936 -7.26 -6.80 32.43
N ARG A 937 -6.37 -7.05 31.49
CA ARG A 937 -6.07 -6.12 30.42
C ARG A 937 -7.31 -6.03 29.53
N GLY A 938 -7.64 -4.83 29.10
CA GLY A 938 -8.72 -4.61 28.14
C GLY A 938 -8.16 -4.19 26.79
N GLU A 939 -9.00 -4.34 25.77
CA GLU A 939 -8.80 -3.78 24.43
C GLU A 939 -8.41 -2.31 24.57
N LYS A 940 -7.19 -1.99 24.16
CA LYS A 940 -6.76 -0.60 24.02
C LYS A 940 -6.77 -0.19 22.57
N ASP A 941 -7.94 -0.33 21.94
CA ASP A 941 -8.20 0.31 20.67
C ASP A 941 -8.26 1.83 20.90
N LEU A 942 -7.13 2.49 20.64
CA LEU A 942 -6.96 3.92 20.75
C LEU A 942 -7.49 4.68 19.53
N HIS A 943 -8.01 3.97 18.52
CA HIS A 943 -8.69 4.61 17.40
C HIS A 943 -9.87 5.44 17.89
N ASP A 944 -10.26 6.41 17.07
CA ASP A 944 -11.41 7.20 17.38
C ASP A 944 -12.70 6.38 17.18
N LYS A 945 -13.50 6.21 18.24
CA LYS A 945 -14.70 5.34 18.26
C LYS A 945 -15.98 6.15 18.10
N GLY A 946 -17.02 5.57 17.52
CA GLY A 946 -18.35 6.18 17.38
C GLY A 946 -18.93 6.00 15.97
N ASP A 947 -20.14 6.52 15.77
CA ASP A 947 -20.82 6.44 14.48
C ASP A 947 -20.04 7.23 13.41
N LEU A 948 -19.95 6.66 12.20
CA LEU A 948 -19.42 7.33 11.02
C LEU A 948 -20.06 8.70 10.84
N GLU A 949 -19.30 9.72 10.44
CA GLU A 949 -19.85 11.03 10.09
C GLU A 949 -20.65 10.99 8.77
N ASP A 950 -21.52 11.98 8.58
CA ASP A 950 -22.25 12.12 7.30
C ASP A 950 -21.27 12.65 6.25
N TRP A 951 -21.32 12.06 5.06
CA TRP A 951 -20.45 12.44 3.96
C TRP A 951 -20.80 13.84 3.49
N ASN A 952 -19.80 14.71 3.46
CA ASN A 952 -19.95 16.08 3.03
C ASN A 952 -18.67 16.50 2.31
N VAL A 953 -18.80 16.92 1.06
CA VAL A 953 -17.74 17.67 0.38
C VAL A 953 -17.85 19.11 0.87
N VAL A 954 -16.75 19.72 1.30
CA VAL A 954 -16.75 21.08 1.87
C VAL A 954 -16.97 22.10 0.75
N THR A 955 -18.23 22.34 0.39
CA THR A 955 -18.62 23.03 -0.86
C THR A 955 -18.53 24.56 -0.80
N GLU A 956 -18.51 25.21 0.38
CA GLU A 956 -18.48 26.69 0.48
C GLU A 956 -17.70 27.25 1.69
N ILE A 957 -16.97 28.33 1.41
CA ILE A 957 -16.45 29.29 2.40
C ILE A 957 -17.56 30.30 2.67
N THR A 958 -18.40 30.05 3.67
CA THR A 958 -18.92 31.17 4.45
C THR A 958 -17.84 31.52 5.47
N GLU A 959 -17.28 32.72 5.37
CA GLU A 959 -16.36 33.42 6.28
C GLU A 959 -15.84 32.67 7.52
N VAL A 960 -14.54 32.83 7.78
CA VAL A 960 -13.93 32.65 9.13
C VAL A 960 -14.93 33.08 10.19
N ALA A 961 -15.49 32.12 10.93
CA ALA A 961 -16.48 32.26 11.99
C ALA A 961 -16.84 33.70 12.39
N THR A 962 -17.61 34.37 11.53
CA THR A 962 -18.46 35.52 11.89
C THR A 962 -19.93 35.16 11.76
N ASP A 963 -20.29 34.17 10.94
CA ASP A 963 -21.69 33.77 10.75
C ASP A 963 -22.15 32.62 11.67
N ASN A 964 -23.26 32.87 12.36
CA ASN A 964 -23.86 32.05 13.41
C ASN A 964 -25.10 31.31 12.86
N SER A 965 -24.94 30.52 11.80
CA SER A 965 -26.06 29.85 11.11
C SER A 965 -26.55 28.55 11.77
N GLY A 966 -26.32 28.40 13.08
CA GLY A 966 -26.56 27.18 13.85
C GLY A 966 -27.87 26.46 13.51
N SER A 967 -27.87 25.13 13.63
CA SER A 967 -29.00 24.29 13.25
C SER A 967 -29.99 24.07 14.40
N VAL A 968 -31.21 23.69 14.03
CA VAL A 968 -32.24 23.20 14.94
C VAL A 968 -32.85 21.94 14.34
N GLN A 969 -33.04 20.92 15.17
CA GLN A 969 -33.66 19.64 14.80
C GLN A 969 -34.60 19.15 15.91
N VAL A 970 -35.53 18.28 15.57
CA VAL A 970 -36.43 17.65 16.56
C VAL A 970 -35.77 16.34 17.03
N VAL A 971 -35.48 16.23 18.32
CA VAL A 971 -34.94 15.00 18.94
C VAL A 971 -35.82 14.66 20.15
N ASN A 972 -36.40 13.46 20.14
CA ASN A 972 -37.28 12.96 21.21
C ASN A 972 -38.40 13.96 21.58
N GLY A 973 -39.02 14.57 20.57
CA GLY A 973 -40.09 15.57 20.76
C GLY A 973 -39.61 16.91 21.33
N ASN A 974 -38.32 17.23 21.23
CA ASN A 974 -37.76 18.51 21.68
C ASN A 974 -36.97 19.17 20.54
N LEU A 975 -36.92 20.51 20.52
CA LEU A 975 -36.06 21.24 19.59
C LEU A 975 -34.64 21.30 20.17
N VAL A 976 -33.66 20.71 19.50
CA VAL A 976 -32.25 20.72 19.89
C VAL A 976 -31.47 21.62 18.94
N PHE A 977 -30.72 22.55 19.51
CA PHE A 977 -30.02 23.62 18.81
C PHE A 977 -28.51 23.42 18.90
N LYS A 978 -27.79 23.56 17.77
CA LYS A 978 -26.33 23.44 17.70
C LYS A 978 -25.71 24.68 17.07
N GLY A 979 -24.87 25.38 17.83
CA GLY A 979 -24.16 26.58 17.34
C GLY A 979 -25.05 27.81 17.13
N VAL A 980 -26.18 27.92 17.85
CA VAL A 980 -27.15 29.01 17.69
C VAL A 980 -26.97 30.08 18.77
N LYS A 981 -26.69 31.34 18.38
CA LYS A 981 -26.62 32.48 19.34
C LYS A 981 -27.99 33.02 19.74
N SER A 982 -28.98 32.95 18.85
CA SER A 982 -30.37 33.31 19.14
C SER A 982 -31.31 32.56 18.21
N ALA A 983 -32.48 32.18 18.72
CA ALA A 983 -33.54 31.60 17.92
C ALA A 983 -34.87 32.28 18.22
N THR A 984 -35.70 32.41 17.20
CA THR A 984 -37.08 32.89 17.35
C THR A 984 -38.03 31.86 16.77
N ILE A 985 -38.97 31.39 17.58
CA ILE A 985 -39.94 30.35 17.22
C ILE A 985 -41.26 31.05 16.91
N TYR A 986 -41.84 30.73 15.76
CA TYR A 986 -43.15 31.18 15.30
C TYR A 986 -44.06 29.97 15.06
N THR A 987 -45.37 30.16 15.15
CA THR A 987 -46.35 29.26 14.53
C THR A 987 -46.32 29.42 13.01
N VAL A 988 -46.90 28.48 12.27
CA VAL A 988 -46.93 28.51 10.79
C VAL A 988 -47.71 29.69 10.19
N ASP A 989 -48.65 30.26 10.93
CA ASP A 989 -49.38 31.49 10.59
C ASP A 989 -48.62 32.78 10.96
N GLY A 990 -47.38 32.65 11.46
CA GLY A 990 -46.47 33.75 11.70
C GLY A 990 -46.59 34.42 13.08
N MET A 991 -47.38 33.86 14.01
CA MET A 991 -47.41 34.37 15.38
C MET A 991 -46.13 34.02 16.12
N LEU A 992 -45.54 35.00 16.81
CA LEU A 992 -44.36 34.81 17.64
C LEU A 992 -44.70 33.96 18.87
N VAL A 993 -43.99 32.84 19.05
CA VAL A 993 -44.14 31.94 20.20
C VAL A 993 -43.08 32.24 21.27
N LYS A 994 -41.80 32.30 20.89
CA LYS A 994 -40.69 32.42 21.85
C LYS A 994 -39.43 32.98 21.20
N THR A 995 -38.69 33.81 21.94
CA THR A 995 -37.34 34.27 21.55
C THR A 995 -36.33 33.73 22.57
N LEU A 996 -35.20 33.23 22.08
CA LEU A 996 -34.22 32.49 22.86
C LEU A 996 -32.82 33.05 22.60
N THR A 997 -32.02 33.14 23.65
CA THR A 997 -30.60 33.53 23.59
C THR A 997 -29.74 32.33 23.94
N LYS A 998 -28.82 31.96 23.05
CA LYS A 998 -27.95 30.77 23.11
C LYS A 998 -28.71 29.47 23.47
N PRO A 999 -29.82 29.13 22.79
CA PRO A 999 -30.56 27.92 23.11
C PRO A 999 -29.74 26.67 22.81
N THR A 1000 -29.90 25.66 23.67
CA THR A 1000 -29.40 24.30 23.44
C THR A 1000 -30.57 23.32 23.26
N VAL A 1001 -31.64 23.48 24.04
CA VAL A 1001 -32.87 22.67 23.94
C VAL A 1001 -34.11 23.51 24.28
N VAL A 1002 -35.22 23.27 23.57
CA VAL A 1002 -36.58 23.67 23.98
C VAL A 1002 -37.44 22.42 24.04
N ARG A 1003 -38.08 22.19 25.19
CA ARG A 1003 -38.87 20.97 25.38
C ARG A 1003 -40.19 21.07 24.64
N GLY A 1004 -40.62 20.02 23.93
CA GLY A 1004 -41.83 20.09 23.12
C GLY A 1004 -43.11 20.25 23.93
N ASN A 1005 -43.12 19.83 25.20
CA ASN A 1005 -44.23 20.09 26.11
C ASN A 1005 -44.42 21.58 26.45
N GLU A 1006 -43.39 22.43 26.24
CA GLU A 1006 -43.48 23.88 26.39
C GLU A 1006 -44.12 24.57 25.17
N LEU A 1007 -44.13 23.90 24.01
CA LEU A 1007 -44.62 24.45 22.75
C LEU A 1007 -45.98 23.85 22.33
N GLY A 1008 -46.28 22.63 22.79
CA GLY A 1008 -47.44 21.86 22.33
C GLY A 1008 -47.19 21.15 21.00
N ARG A 1009 -48.04 20.18 20.64
CA ARG A 1009 -47.98 19.50 19.34
C ARG A 1009 -48.35 20.47 18.23
N GLY A 1010 -47.54 20.53 17.18
CA GLY A 1010 -47.78 21.49 16.11
C GLY A 1010 -46.58 21.69 15.19
N VAL A 1011 -46.79 22.52 14.18
CA VAL A 1011 -45.76 22.90 13.21
C VAL A 1011 -45.27 24.31 13.56
N PHE A 1012 -43.97 24.46 13.66
CA PHE A 1012 -43.32 25.73 14.02
C PHE A 1012 -42.28 26.14 12.97
N LEU A 1013 -42.10 27.44 12.83
CA LEU A 1013 -41.01 28.04 12.05
C LEU A 1013 -39.98 28.57 13.03
N VAL A 1014 -38.76 28.02 12.98
CA VAL A 1014 -37.67 28.42 13.87
C VAL A 1014 -36.66 29.20 13.07
N LYS A 1015 -36.56 30.50 13.34
CA LYS A 1015 -35.57 31.38 12.74
C LYS A 1015 -34.27 31.35 13.56
N THR A 1016 -33.17 30.91 12.95
CA THR A 1016 -31.82 30.96 13.54
C THR A 1016 -30.96 31.97 12.76
N GLY A 1017 -30.48 33.01 13.44
CA GLY A 1017 -29.76 34.11 12.79
C GLY A 1017 -30.61 34.95 11.82
N ALA A 1018 -29.95 35.71 10.93
CA ALA A 1018 -30.62 36.67 10.05
C ALA A 1018 -31.42 36.00 8.91
N ASN A 1019 -30.92 34.87 8.38
CA ASN A 1019 -31.33 34.36 7.06
C ASN A 1019 -31.82 32.89 7.05
N LYS A 1020 -31.87 32.17 8.18
CA LYS A 1020 -32.25 30.75 8.21
C LYS A 1020 -33.56 30.54 8.97
N THR A 1021 -34.56 29.97 8.32
CA THR A 1021 -35.83 29.57 8.92
C THR A 1021 -36.04 28.08 8.68
N THR A 1022 -36.12 27.30 9.76
CA THR A 1022 -36.33 25.85 9.71
C THR A 1022 -37.77 25.54 10.14
N LYS A 1023 -38.51 24.81 9.31
CA LYS A 1023 -39.81 24.25 9.68
C LYS A 1023 -39.58 22.99 10.52
N VAL A 1024 -40.15 22.95 11.71
CA VAL A 1024 -40.05 21.81 12.65
C VAL A 1024 -41.44 21.33 13.03
N ILE A 1025 -41.58 20.02 13.26
CA ILE A 1025 -42.85 19.38 13.61
C ILE A 1025 -42.66 18.68 14.95
N LEU A 1026 -43.44 19.08 15.96
CA LEU A 1026 -43.41 18.55 17.33
C LEU A 1026 -44.65 17.71 17.65
#